data_AF-A0AAW7AE25-F1
#
_entry.id   AF-A0AAW7AE25-F1
#
_cell.length_a   1.000
_cell.length_b   1.000
_cell.length_c   1.000
_cell.angle_alpha   90.00
_cell.angle_beta   90.00
_cell.angle_gamma   90.00
#
_symmetry.space_group_name_H-M   'P 1'
#
loop_
_entity.id
_entity.type
_entity.pdbx_description
1 polymer ?
#
loop_
_entity_poly.entity_id
_entity_poly.type
_entity_poly.pdbx_seq_one_letter_code
_entity_poly.pdbx_strand_id
1 'polypeptide(L)'
;MIAKVIVDIPSKSVDFTFDYIIPTRLQSMIQVGMRVIVPFGPRTIQGYIMEITEQPDANIDIAKLKEIKEIQDIKPELTEELIKLTDWYNNYFVTKRISMLEVMLPSAIKAKYTKVFSIENDEAIPEQLRRRFDSEGHYAYKEAQYNDDLSVISPLLKQGDISEVTLLSQSLSKKKQRAVRVIEGFEYDAVLGSLEKSQKQYDLYAYLIDERHHTVLLKQLEAMNFSKSSIDTLMRKGFVEKYDAIVERDPFETRVFEQDEKQQLTVDQQQAFEAILKNIKAHEQRTFLLHGVTGSGKTEVYLQTIEEVLHLDRQAMMLVPEIALTPQMVLRFKQRFGDEVAVLHSGLSKGERYDEWQKIRDGKARVSVGARSSVFAPFKNLGMIIIDEEHESSYKQEDYPRYHARDIAEWRSQYHQCPLILGSATPSLETYARADKGVYELLSLPNRVNQQALPEIEIVDMRAELSSGNRSMFSEQLREAIQTRLDKQEQIVLFLNRRGYASFMLCRDCGHVPQCPNCDISLTYHKSSDQLKCHYCGHQETPPNKCPNCESEHIRQVGTGTQRVEELLQEVFQEARIIRMDVDTTSRKGAHEKLLNDFGSGKGDILLGTQMIAKGLDFPNITLVGVLNADTMLNLPDFRASERTYQLLTQVSGRAGRHEKEGQVIIQTYNPEHYAIKDVQENDYPAFFNKEMNYRKIGKYPPYFFLINFTIAHKDMKKVMEASKHIHKILLQHLSDKALVLGPSPAALSRINNEYRFQILIKYKSEPALHEALKYLDDYYHDQYLKDKLSLKIDINPQMMM
;
A
#
# COMPACT_ATOMS: atom_id res chain seq x y z
N MET A 1 35.30 12.16 -15.60
CA MET A 1 34.21 11.42 -14.94
C MET A 1 33.09 11.20 -15.94
N ILE A 2 32.57 9.98 -15.96
CA ILE A 2 31.48 9.50 -16.82
C ILE A 2 30.33 9.05 -15.92
N ALA A 3 29.10 9.39 -16.29
CA ALA A 3 27.90 8.82 -15.67
C ALA A 3 27.29 7.78 -16.59
N LYS A 4 27.00 6.60 -16.05
CA LYS A 4 26.18 5.57 -16.71
C LYS A 4 24.72 5.84 -16.38
N VAL A 5 23.94 6.23 -17.38
CA VAL A 5 22.56 6.71 -17.21
C VAL A 5 21.58 5.78 -17.91
N ILE A 6 20.59 5.27 -17.19
CA ILE A 6 19.43 4.62 -17.81
C ILE A 6 18.40 5.68 -18.16
N VAL A 7 17.90 5.64 -19.40
CA VAL A 7 16.98 6.66 -19.90
C VAL A 7 15.54 6.33 -19.54
N ASP A 8 14.73 7.36 -19.26
CA ASP A 8 13.33 7.25 -18.88
C ASP A 8 12.43 7.00 -20.11
N ILE A 9 12.65 5.86 -20.74
CA ILE A 9 11.88 5.35 -21.86
C ILE A 9 11.49 3.92 -21.51
N PRO A 10 10.20 3.58 -21.39
CA PRO A 10 9.73 2.25 -21.01
C PRO A 10 9.82 1.26 -22.18
N SER A 11 10.99 1.16 -22.82
CA SER A 11 11.30 0.23 -23.90
C SER A 11 12.57 -0.54 -23.59
N LYS A 12 12.53 -1.85 -23.82
CA LYS A 12 13.66 -2.74 -23.53
C LYS A 12 14.87 -2.50 -24.43
N SER A 13 14.63 -2.01 -25.65
CA SER A 13 15.68 -1.60 -26.61
C SER A 13 16.60 -0.49 -26.09
N VAL A 14 16.24 0.15 -24.98
CA VAL A 14 17.01 1.20 -24.31
C VAL A 14 17.08 0.98 -22.79
N ASP A 15 16.72 -0.21 -22.29
CA ASP A 15 16.75 -0.56 -20.86
C ASP A 15 18.16 -0.98 -20.42
N PHE A 16 19.15 -0.18 -20.84
CA PHE A 16 20.56 -0.29 -20.49
C PHE A 16 21.13 1.10 -20.28
N THR A 17 22.35 1.15 -19.72
CA THR A 17 23.01 2.41 -19.41
C THR A 17 23.69 3.01 -20.63
N PHE A 18 23.53 4.31 -20.80
CA PHE A 18 24.25 5.12 -21.77
C PHE A 18 25.27 5.98 -21.04
N ASP A 19 26.46 6.07 -21.60
CA ASP A 19 27.57 6.82 -21.01
C ASP A 19 27.45 8.31 -21.40
N TYR A 20 27.58 9.20 -20.41
CA TYR A 20 27.59 10.65 -20.60
C TYR A 20 28.76 11.28 -19.86
N ILE A 21 29.34 12.33 -20.45
CA ILE A 21 30.35 13.15 -19.77
C ILE A 21 29.66 13.96 -18.68
N ILE A 22 30.28 13.99 -17.50
CA ILE A 22 29.88 14.87 -16.39
C ILE A 22 30.63 16.20 -16.54
N PRO A 23 29.95 17.30 -16.92
CA PRO A 23 30.58 18.63 -17.02
C PRO A 23 31.13 19.08 -15.67
N THR A 24 32.24 19.83 -15.68
CA THR A 24 32.90 20.33 -14.45
C THR A 24 31.93 21.05 -13.51
N ARG A 25 31.03 21.87 -14.05
CA ARG A 25 29.98 22.60 -13.29
C ARG A 25 29.01 21.73 -12.50
N LEU A 26 28.91 20.44 -12.84
CA LEU A 26 28.00 19.48 -12.20
C LEU A 26 28.73 18.53 -11.23
N GLN A 27 30.07 18.46 -11.28
CA GLN A 27 30.85 17.46 -10.54
C GLN A 27 30.72 17.57 -9.01
N SER A 28 30.48 18.78 -8.47
CA SER A 28 30.38 19.01 -7.03
C SER A 28 29.08 18.48 -6.38
N MET A 29 28.06 18.19 -7.19
CA MET A 29 26.72 17.81 -6.73
C MET A 29 26.27 16.45 -7.25
N ILE A 30 26.73 16.04 -8.44
CA ILE A 30 26.26 14.82 -9.08
C ILE A 30 26.58 13.56 -8.26
N GLN A 31 25.58 12.70 -8.09
CA GLN A 31 25.69 11.46 -7.33
C GLN A 31 24.87 10.36 -7.99
N VAL A 32 25.25 9.10 -7.72
CA VAL A 32 24.46 7.93 -8.10
C VAL A 32 23.06 8.03 -7.48
N GLY A 33 22.02 7.66 -8.23
CA GLY A 33 20.61 7.75 -7.81
C GLY A 33 19.94 9.10 -8.04
N MET A 34 20.65 10.09 -8.58
CA MET A 34 20.05 11.34 -9.04
C MET A 34 19.43 11.20 -10.44
N ARG A 35 18.37 11.97 -10.69
CA ARG A 35 17.79 12.15 -12.01
C ARG A 35 18.50 13.26 -12.77
N VAL A 36 18.63 13.06 -14.07
CA VAL A 36 19.32 13.97 -14.99
C VAL A 36 18.53 14.16 -16.27
N ILE A 37 18.74 15.29 -16.94
CA ILE A 37 18.31 15.51 -18.33
C ILE A 37 19.51 15.30 -19.24
N VAL A 38 19.36 14.37 -20.18
CA VAL A 38 20.41 13.97 -21.12
C VAL A 38 19.95 14.11 -22.57
N PRO A 39 20.87 14.42 -23.51
CA PRO A 39 20.57 14.41 -24.94
C PRO A 39 20.50 12.97 -25.47
N PHE A 40 19.36 12.58 -26.05
CA PHE A 40 19.13 11.24 -26.59
C PHE A 40 18.59 11.32 -28.02
N GLY A 41 19.43 11.00 -28.99
CA GLY A 41 19.14 11.25 -30.41
C GLY A 41 18.88 12.75 -30.67
N PRO A 42 17.74 13.13 -31.28
CA PRO A 42 17.37 14.52 -31.56
C PRO A 42 16.68 15.24 -30.38
N ARG A 43 16.33 14.53 -29.31
CA ARG A 43 15.56 15.05 -28.18
C ARG A 43 16.36 15.07 -26.87
N THR A 44 15.83 15.72 -25.85
CA THR A 44 16.30 15.63 -24.47
C THR A 44 15.29 14.88 -23.64
N ILE A 45 15.77 13.98 -22.79
CA ILE A 45 14.93 13.12 -21.95
C ILE A 45 15.49 13.04 -20.54
N GLN A 46 14.63 12.66 -19.60
CA GLN A 46 15.05 12.29 -18.26
C GLN A 46 15.79 10.95 -18.28
N GLY A 47 16.72 10.77 -17.35
CA GLY A 47 17.35 9.50 -17.02
C GLY A 47 17.77 9.46 -15.56
N TYR A 48 18.25 8.31 -15.12
CA TYR A 48 18.69 8.05 -13.75
C TYR A 48 20.15 7.63 -13.78
N ILE A 49 20.97 8.24 -12.92
CA ILE A 49 22.38 7.87 -12.78
C ILE A 49 22.47 6.55 -12.03
N MET A 50 22.95 5.52 -12.72
CA MET A 50 23.09 4.17 -12.19
C MET A 50 24.48 3.93 -11.60
N GLU A 51 25.50 4.54 -12.20
CA GLU A 51 26.90 4.41 -11.81
C GLU A 51 27.70 5.64 -12.27
N ILE A 52 28.79 5.95 -11.57
CA ILE A 52 29.75 6.99 -11.97
C ILE A 52 31.15 6.37 -12.00
N THR A 53 31.86 6.56 -13.11
CA THR A 53 33.22 6.04 -13.32
C THR A 53 34.19 7.16 -13.70
N GLU A 54 35.50 6.94 -13.52
CA GLU A 54 36.50 7.94 -13.92
C GLU A 54 36.72 7.98 -15.43
N GLN A 55 36.76 6.80 -16.06
CA GLN A 55 36.94 6.58 -17.49
C GLN A 55 35.77 5.75 -18.05
N PRO A 56 35.42 5.90 -19.34
CA PRO A 56 34.42 5.03 -19.96
C PRO A 56 34.97 3.63 -20.18
N ASP A 57 34.10 2.69 -20.53
CA ASP A 57 34.51 1.33 -20.87
C ASP A 57 35.46 1.35 -22.09
N ALA A 58 36.43 0.43 -22.14
CA ALA A 58 37.50 0.41 -23.14
C ALA A 58 37.03 0.43 -24.61
N ASN A 59 35.78 0.04 -24.86
CA ASN A 59 35.17 -0.04 -26.19
C ASN A 59 34.46 1.27 -26.60
N ILE A 60 34.49 2.30 -25.76
CA ILE A 60 33.74 3.55 -25.96
C ILE A 60 34.69 4.69 -26.31
N ASP A 61 34.42 5.33 -27.44
CA ASP A 61 35.13 6.53 -27.89
C ASP A 61 34.61 7.78 -27.16
N ILE A 62 35.44 8.34 -26.28
CA ILE A 62 35.16 9.55 -25.49
C ILE A 62 34.70 10.71 -26.38
N ALA A 63 35.25 10.84 -27.59
CA ALA A 63 34.94 11.96 -28.49
C ALA A 63 33.48 11.95 -28.98
N LYS A 64 32.78 10.81 -28.88
CA LYS A 64 31.36 10.67 -29.27
C LYS A 64 30.40 10.88 -28.11
N LEU A 65 30.91 10.95 -26.88
CA LEU A 65 30.07 11.12 -25.70
C LEU A 65 29.51 12.53 -25.63
N LYS A 66 28.24 12.62 -25.24
CA LYS A 66 27.57 13.89 -24.99
C LYS A 66 27.61 14.21 -23.51
N GLU A 67 27.48 15.49 -23.19
CA GLU A 67 27.40 15.97 -21.82
C GLU A 67 25.99 15.86 -21.23
N ILE A 68 25.93 15.66 -19.92
CA ILE A 68 24.70 15.82 -19.14
C ILE A 68 24.28 17.30 -19.17
N LYS A 69 23.00 17.57 -19.44
CA LYS A 69 22.50 18.95 -19.51
C LYS A 69 22.15 19.53 -18.15
N GLU A 70 21.47 18.76 -17.31
CA GLU A 70 20.88 19.26 -16.07
C GLU A 70 20.72 18.11 -15.07
N ILE A 71 20.96 18.37 -13.78
CA ILE A 71 20.59 17.51 -12.66
C ILE A 71 19.20 17.97 -12.18
N GLN A 72 18.26 17.06 -12.01
CA GLN A 72 16.91 17.37 -11.53
C GLN A 72 16.79 17.32 -10.00
N ASP A 73 17.81 16.77 -9.34
CA ASP A 73 17.83 16.50 -7.91
C ASP A 73 18.97 17.24 -7.20
N ILE A 74 18.70 17.75 -5.99
CA ILE A 74 19.74 18.31 -5.10
C ILE A 74 20.40 17.17 -4.30
N LYS A 75 19.64 16.14 -3.94
CA LYS A 75 20.10 14.90 -3.28
C LYS A 75 19.57 13.66 -4.00
N PRO A 76 20.26 12.50 -3.97
CA PRO A 76 19.77 11.28 -4.58
C PRO A 76 18.39 10.89 -4.05
N GLU A 77 17.42 10.70 -4.93
CA GLU A 77 16.08 10.21 -4.57
C GLU A 77 16.04 8.68 -4.46
N LEU A 78 17.04 8.00 -5.04
CA LEU A 78 17.25 6.56 -4.98
C LEU A 78 18.57 6.26 -4.25
N THR A 79 18.54 5.27 -3.37
CA THR A 79 19.76 4.74 -2.74
C THR A 79 20.45 3.77 -3.70
N GLU A 80 21.75 3.54 -3.50
CA GLU A 80 22.50 2.51 -4.25
C GLU A 80 21.87 1.12 -4.09
N GLU A 81 21.28 0.85 -2.92
CA GLU A 81 20.54 -0.37 -2.62
C GLU A 81 19.33 -0.53 -3.54
N LEU A 82 18.50 0.50 -3.69
CA LEU A 82 17.35 0.48 -4.60
C LEU A 82 17.77 0.34 -6.07
N ILE A 83 18.92 0.89 -6.46
CA ILE A 83 19.46 0.71 -7.81
C ILE A 83 19.81 -0.76 -8.06
N LYS A 84 20.58 -1.38 -7.15
CA LYS A 84 20.93 -2.82 -7.23
C LYS A 84 19.70 -3.73 -7.21
N LEU A 85 18.66 -3.35 -6.47
CA LEU A 85 17.38 -4.05 -6.44
C LEU A 85 16.76 -4.11 -7.85
N THR A 86 16.89 -3.07 -8.67
CA THR A 86 16.36 -3.10 -10.05
C THR A 86 17.06 -4.12 -10.93
N ASP A 87 18.38 -4.29 -10.79
CA ASP A 87 19.15 -5.28 -11.54
C ASP A 87 18.77 -6.70 -11.11
N TRP A 88 18.67 -6.95 -9.80
CA TRP A 88 18.19 -8.23 -9.28
C TRP A 88 16.79 -8.57 -9.81
N TYR A 89 15.87 -7.61 -9.75
CA TYR A 89 14.48 -7.82 -10.14
C TYR A 89 14.36 -8.05 -11.66
N ASN A 90 15.12 -7.32 -12.49
CA ASN A 90 15.22 -7.58 -13.93
C ASN A 90 15.71 -9.00 -14.23
N ASN A 91 16.76 -9.43 -13.52
CA ASN A 91 17.38 -10.74 -13.72
C ASN A 91 16.53 -11.91 -13.28
N TYR A 92 15.58 -11.73 -12.35
CA TYR A 92 14.72 -12.84 -11.90
C TYR A 92 13.32 -12.79 -12.54
N PHE A 93 12.75 -11.60 -12.74
CA PHE A 93 11.35 -11.42 -13.14
C PHE A 93 11.15 -10.91 -14.57
N VAL A 94 12.21 -10.82 -15.38
CA VAL A 94 12.17 -10.34 -16.78
C VAL A 94 11.40 -9.02 -16.90
N THR A 95 11.73 -8.11 -15.99
CA THR A 95 11.07 -6.81 -15.84
C THR A 95 12.04 -5.70 -16.20
N LYS A 96 11.59 -4.68 -16.92
CA LYS A 96 12.44 -3.55 -17.30
C LYS A 96 12.91 -2.78 -16.06
N ARG A 97 14.20 -2.47 -15.99
CA ARG A 97 14.78 -1.71 -14.87
C ARG A 97 14.15 -0.33 -14.75
N ILE A 98 13.91 0.33 -15.89
CA ILE A 98 13.25 1.63 -15.88
C ILE A 98 11.86 1.60 -15.22
N SER A 99 11.07 0.56 -15.47
CA SER A 99 9.73 0.45 -14.87
C SER A 99 9.78 0.17 -13.37
N MET A 100 10.86 -0.46 -12.88
CA MET A 100 11.12 -0.57 -11.44
C MET A 100 11.50 0.78 -10.83
N LEU A 101 12.39 1.54 -11.48
CA LEU A 101 12.75 2.91 -11.03
C LEU A 101 11.54 3.83 -10.98
N GLU A 102 10.66 3.74 -11.98
CA GLU A 102 9.44 4.55 -12.04
C GLU A 102 8.44 4.26 -10.92
N VAL A 103 8.35 3.00 -10.46
CA VAL A 103 7.41 2.62 -9.38
C VAL A 103 8.00 2.87 -7.99
N MET A 104 9.33 2.93 -7.86
CA MET A 104 10.01 3.28 -6.62
C MET A 104 9.73 4.73 -6.22
N LEU A 105 9.72 5.65 -7.18
CA LEU A 105 9.58 7.08 -6.90
C LEU A 105 8.11 7.55 -6.80
N PRO A 106 7.75 8.38 -5.81
CA PRO A 106 6.43 8.99 -5.73
C PRO A 106 6.05 9.74 -7.01
N SER A 107 4.81 9.59 -7.49
CA SER A 107 4.32 10.28 -8.70
C SER A 107 4.38 11.82 -8.64
N ALA A 108 4.52 12.39 -7.43
CA ALA A 108 4.74 13.81 -7.18
C ALA A 108 6.08 14.31 -7.72
N ILE A 109 7.10 13.44 -7.74
CA ILE A 109 8.42 13.69 -8.32
C ILE A 109 8.33 13.89 -9.84
N LYS A 110 7.21 13.47 -10.47
CA LYS A 110 6.89 13.69 -11.89
C LYS A 110 6.05 14.96 -12.15
N ALA A 111 5.60 15.69 -11.12
CA ALA A 111 4.86 16.95 -11.28
C ALA A 111 5.81 18.12 -11.58
N LYS A 112 5.31 19.22 -12.16
CA LYS A 112 6.10 20.44 -12.35
C LYS A 112 6.33 21.13 -10.99
N TYR A 113 7.47 20.88 -10.36
CA TYR A 113 7.96 21.67 -9.23
C TYR A 113 9.28 22.34 -9.58
N THR A 114 9.59 23.39 -8.85
CA THR A 114 10.89 24.06 -8.90
C THR A 114 11.61 23.77 -7.59
N LYS A 115 12.75 23.09 -7.66
CA LYS A 115 13.65 22.97 -6.50
C LYS A 115 14.42 24.27 -6.35
N VAL A 116 14.47 24.79 -5.13
CA VAL A 116 15.22 26.01 -4.79
C VAL A 116 16.10 25.73 -3.58
N PHE A 117 17.20 26.47 -3.50
CA PHE A 117 17.99 26.63 -2.29
C PHE A 117 17.34 27.72 -1.44
N SER A 118 17.19 27.49 -0.13
CA SER A 118 16.69 28.48 0.82
C SER A 118 17.75 28.82 1.86
N ILE A 119 17.85 30.09 2.23
CA ILE A 119 18.82 30.57 3.23
C ILE A 119 18.33 30.17 4.62
N GLU A 120 19.17 29.45 5.37
CA GLU A 120 18.96 29.16 6.80
C GLU A 120 19.85 30.07 7.67
N ASN A 121 21.07 30.35 7.20
CA ASN A 121 22.04 31.22 7.88
C ASN A 121 22.59 32.27 6.91
N ASP A 122 22.02 33.47 6.97
CA ASP A 122 22.33 34.57 6.05
C ASP A 122 23.75 35.13 6.22
N GLU A 123 24.36 34.97 7.40
CA GLU A 123 25.72 35.45 7.69
C GLU A 123 26.81 34.61 7.02
N ALA A 124 26.52 33.32 6.76
CA ALA A 124 27.47 32.39 6.15
C ALA A 124 27.51 32.49 4.62
N ILE A 125 26.58 33.23 4.00
CA ILE A 125 26.46 33.29 2.54
C ILE A 125 27.39 34.36 1.95
N PRO A 126 28.29 33.99 1.00
CA PRO A 126 29.15 34.95 0.33
C PRO A 126 28.36 36.07 -0.36
N GLU A 127 28.84 37.32 -0.24
CA GLU A 127 28.13 38.50 -0.76
C GLU A 127 27.81 38.42 -2.26
N GLN A 128 28.68 37.77 -3.04
CA GLN A 128 28.47 37.52 -4.46
C GLN A 128 27.28 36.60 -4.75
N LEU A 129 27.06 35.60 -3.88
CA LEU A 129 25.97 34.63 -4.00
C LEU A 129 24.67 35.19 -3.43
N ARG A 130 24.73 36.04 -2.40
CA ARG A 130 23.55 36.67 -1.77
C ARG A 130 22.67 37.44 -2.75
N ARG A 131 23.28 38.03 -3.80
CA ARG A 131 22.55 38.74 -4.89
C ARG A 131 21.77 37.81 -5.83
N ARG A 132 22.01 36.50 -5.77
CA ARG A 132 21.32 35.49 -6.59
C ARG A 132 20.03 34.98 -5.94
N PHE A 133 19.89 35.14 -4.63
CA PHE A 133 18.67 34.81 -3.90
C PHE A 133 17.63 35.92 -4.13
N ASP A 134 16.37 35.51 -4.29
CA ASP A 134 15.26 36.43 -4.38
C ASP A 134 14.92 37.07 -3.03
N SER A 135 13.91 37.95 -3.03
CA SER A 135 13.45 38.62 -1.79
C SER A 135 12.89 37.68 -0.73
N GLU A 136 12.55 36.45 -1.11
CA GLU A 136 12.09 35.40 -0.18
C GLU A 136 13.26 34.51 0.29
N GLY A 137 14.50 34.83 -0.08
CA GLY A 137 15.67 34.03 0.27
C GLY A 137 15.74 32.71 -0.50
N HIS A 138 15.19 32.65 -1.71
CA HIS A 138 15.25 31.46 -2.58
C HIS A 138 16.17 31.67 -3.78
N TYR A 139 16.96 30.64 -4.11
CA TYR A 139 17.73 30.59 -5.36
C TYR A 139 17.39 29.32 -6.16
N ALA A 140 16.86 29.47 -7.37
CA ALA A 140 16.41 28.34 -8.17
C ALA A 140 17.56 27.40 -8.55
N TYR A 141 17.38 26.09 -8.29
CA TYR A 141 18.42 25.09 -8.53
C TYR A 141 18.88 25.05 -9.99
N LYS A 142 17.92 25.22 -10.91
CA LYS A 142 18.19 25.26 -12.34
C LYS A 142 19.05 26.46 -12.75
N GLU A 143 18.84 27.61 -12.10
CA GLU A 143 19.64 28.81 -12.36
C GLU A 143 21.03 28.67 -11.77
N ALA A 144 21.16 28.10 -10.56
CA ALA A 144 22.45 27.80 -9.95
C ALA A 144 23.32 26.89 -10.84
N GLN A 145 22.70 25.89 -11.47
CA GLN A 145 23.37 25.02 -12.44
C GLN A 145 23.83 25.72 -13.71
N TYR A 146 23.07 26.72 -14.17
CA TYR A 146 23.39 27.48 -15.37
C TYR A 146 24.49 28.53 -15.11
N ASN A 147 24.48 29.15 -13.93
CA ASN A 147 25.46 30.16 -13.51
C ASN A 147 26.77 29.57 -12.96
N ASP A 148 26.90 28.25 -12.86
CA ASP A 148 28.07 27.54 -12.29
C ASP A 148 28.30 27.81 -10.78
N ASP A 149 27.23 28.14 -10.06
CA ASP A 149 27.28 28.47 -8.63
C ASP A 149 27.28 27.22 -7.72
N LEU A 150 27.09 26.01 -8.28
CA LEU A 150 27.01 24.76 -7.52
C LEU A 150 28.29 24.40 -6.76
N SER A 151 29.45 24.83 -7.24
CA SER A 151 30.73 24.61 -6.56
C SER A 151 30.80 25.37 -5.23
N VAL A 152 30.15 26.54 -5.16
CA VAL A 152 30.08 27.40 -3.97
C VAL A 152 28.90 27.01 -3.07
N ILE A 153 27.77 26.58 -3.65
CA ILE A 153 26.58 26.16 -2.89
C ILE A 153 26.76 24.79 -2.20
N SER A 154 27.47 23.85 -2.84
CA SER A 154 27.64 22.48 -2.31
C SER A 154 28.24 22.45 -0.89
N PRO A 155 29.29 23.23 -0.55
CA PRO A 155 29.78 23.37 0.82
C PRO A 155 28.74 23.93 1.81
N LEU A 156 28.03 25.00 1.44
CA LEU A 156 27.02 25.66 2.30
C LEU A 156 25.84 24.72 2.61
N LEU A 157 25.41 23.94 1.61
CA LEU A 157 24.38 22.91 1.79
C LEU A 157 24.83 21.79 2.73
N LYS A 158 26.12 21.41 2.71
CA LYS A 158 26.68 20.40 3.61
C LYS A 158 26.84 20.90 5.05
N GLN A 159 27.10 22.19 5.21
CA GLN A 159 27.24 22.86 6.51
C GLN A 159 25.88 23.21 7.15
N GLY A 160 24.81 23.27 6.35
CA GLY A 160 23.46 23.56 6.80
C GLY A 160 23.07 25.04 6.73
N ASP A 161 23.92 25.89 6.15
CA ASP A 161 23.64 27.32 5.97
C ASP A 161 22.57 27.59 4.89
N ILE A 162 22.37 26.61 4.01
CA ILE A 162 21.34 26.59 2.97
C ILE A 162 20.62 25.24 3.03
N SER A 163 19.30 25.24 2.80
CA SER A 163 18.47 24.04 2.72
C SER A 163 17.86 23.82 1.33
N GLU A 164 17.43 22.58 1.05
CA GLU A 164 16.64 22.24 -0.14
C GLU A 164 15.16 22.50 0.16
N VAL A 165 14.51 23.33 -0.66
CA VAL A 165 13.06 23.55 -0.61
C VAL A 165 12.44 23.27 -1.97
N THR A 166 11.31 22.54 -1.96
CA THR A 166 10.52 22.32 -3.17
C THR A 166 9.36 23.33 -3.24
N LEU A 167 9.31 24.10 -4.33
CA LEU A 167 8.21 25.02 -4.66
C LEU A 167 7.30 24.37 -5.72
N LEU A 168 6.08 24.02 -5.34
CA LEU A 168 5.07 23.45 -6.25
C LEU A 168 4.43 24.55 -7.11
N SER A 169 4.25 24.32 -8.42
CA SER A 169 3.63 25.30 -9.33
C SER A 169 2.17 25.61 -8.95
N GLN A 170 1.91 26.84 -8.50
CA GLN A 170 0.67 27.66 -8.44
C GLN A 170 -0.75 27.06 -8.26
N SER A 171 -1.00 25.75 -8.19
CA SER A 171 -2.34 25.20 -7.90
C SER A 171 -2.49 24.49 -6.55
N LEU A 172 -1.44 24.51 -5.71
CA LEU A 172 -1.48 24.01 -4.34
C LEU A 172 -0.67 24.97 -3.45
N SER A 173 -1.24 26.13 -3.13
CA SER A 173 -0.60 27.06 -2.20
C SER A 173 -0.26 26.34 -0.89
N LYS A 174 0.97 26.52 -0.40
CA LYS A 174 1.37 26.06 0.94
C LYS A 174 0.40 26.67 1.97
N LYS A 175 0.07 25.92 3.03
CA LYS A 175 -0.84 26.40 4.08
C LYS A 175 -0.12 27.50 4.85
N LYS A 176 -0.45 28.76 4.53
CA LYS A 176 0.00 29.91 5.30
C LYS A 176 -0.83 29.99 6.57
N GLN A 177 -0.19 30.08 7.73
CA GLN A 177 -0.86 30.40 8.99
C GLN A 177 -0.32 31.72 9.52
N ARG A 178 -1.19 32.53 10.12
CA ARG A 178 -0.76 33.79 10.73
C ARG A 178 0.06 33.49 11.98
N ALA A 179 1.27 34.02 12.02
CA ALA A 179 2.19 33.97 13.14
C ALA A 179 2.44 35.38 13.70
N VAL A 180 2.98 35.45 14.91
CA VAL A 180 3.35 36.70 15.59
C VAL A 180 4.81 36.61 16.00
N ARG A 181 5.59 37.66 15.74
CA ARG A 181 6.98 37.78 16.21
C ARG A 181 7.25 39.15 16.82
N VAL A 182 8.29 39.24 17.63
CA VAL A 182 8.79 40.51 18.17
C VAL A 182 9.51 41.28 17.06
N ILE A 183 9.34 42.61 17.02
CA ILE A 183 10.10 43.47 16.10
C ILE A 183 11.51 43.68 16.67
N GLU A 184 12.53 43.39 15.85
CA GLU A 184 13.93 43.62 16.20
C GLU A 184 14.27 45.12 16.20
N GLY A 185 15.08 45.58 17.16
CA GLY A 185 15.51 46.98 17.27
C GLY A 185 15.06 47.72 18.54
N PHE A 186 14.33 47.06 19.44
CA PHE A 186 14.01 47.58 20.78
C PHE A 186 14.86 46.91 21.86
N GLU A 187 15.23 47.64 22.92
CA GLU A 187 15.76 47.01 24.13
C GLU A 187 14.62 46.28 24.87
N TYR A 188 14.67 44.95 24.87
CA TYR A 188 13.61 44.09 25.39
C TYR A 188 13.25 44.37 26.85
N ASP A 189 14.25 44.60 27.70
CA ASP A 189 14.07 44.91 29.13
C ASP A 189 13.37 46.27 29.33
N ALA A 190 13.65 47.26 28.49
CA ALA A 190 12.97 48.55 28.54
C ALA A 190 11.50 48.44 28.11
N VAL A 191 11.21 47.58 27.13
CA VAL A 191 9.82 47.30 26.70
C VAL A 191 9.07 46.53 27.79
N LEU A 192 9.67 45.50 28.39
CA LEU A 192 9.10 44.76 29.52
C LEU A 192 8.80 45.69 30.71
N GLY A 193 9.74 46.58 31.06
CA GLY A 193 9.54 47.61 32.09
C GLY A 193 8.36 48.54 31.81
N SER A 194 8.12 48.89 30.54
CA SER A 194 6.96 49.71 30.14
C SER A 194 5.61 48.97 30.23
N LEU A 195 5.63 47.63 30.30
CA LEU A 195 4.47 46.75 30.31
C LEU A 195 4.15 46.18 31.70
N GLU A 196 4.95 46.48 32.74
CA GLU A 196 4.76 45.97 34.12
C GLU A 196 3.34 46.16 34.66
N LYS A 197 2.68 47.29 34.33
CA LYS A 197 1.30 47.57 34.77
C LYS A 197 0.22 46.84 33.96
N SER A 198 0.61 46.12 32.92
CA SER A 198 -0.26 45.40 31.99
C SER A 198 0.17 43.93 31.90
N GLN A 199 -0.07 43.16 32.97
CA GLN A 199 0.39 41.77 33.13
C GLN A 199 0.22 40.90 31.88
N LYS A 200 -0.97 40.90 31.25
CA LYS A 200 -1.22 40.08 30.05
C LYS A 200 -0.41 40.49 28.81
N GLN A 201 -0.02 41.76 28.70
CA GLN A 201 0.87 42.24 27.64
C GLN A 201 2.33 41.91 27.97
N TYR A 202 2.70 41.99 29.25
CA TYR A 202 4.01 41.61 29.74
C TYR A 202 4.27 40.12 29.49
N ASP A 203 3.36 39.23 29.94
CA ASP A 203 3.51 37.78 29.81
C ASP A 203 3.58 37.35 28.34
N LEU A 204 2.77 37.97 27.47
CA LEU A 204 2.78 37.72 26.04
C LEU A 204 4.10 38.16 25.39
N TYR A 205 4.60 39.34 25.75
CA TYR A 205 5.84 39.87 25.19
C TYR A 205 7.06 39.07 25.67
N ALA A 206 7.09 38.70 26.95
CA ALA A 206 8.13 37.83 27.53
C ALA A 206 8.17 36.46 26.86
N TYR A 207 7.01 35.82 26.66
CA TYR A 207 6.91 34.56 25.93
C TYR A 207 7.44 34.66 24.49
N LEU A 208 7.07 35.73 23.77
CA LEU A 208 7.55 35.95 22.40
C LEU A 208 9.05 36.26 22.32
N ILE A 209 9.66 36.78 23.39
CA ILE A 209 11.12 36.97 23.48
C ILE A 209 11.83 35.62 23.67
N ASP A 210 11.34 34.78 24.59
CA ASP A 210 11.90 33.45 24.83
C ASP A 210 11.81 32.56 23.57
N GLU A 211 10.69 32.66 22.85
CA GLU A 211 10.43 31.89 21.62
C GLU A 211 10.87 32.61 20.34
N ARG A 212 11.75 33.62 20.42
CA ARG A 212 12.14 34.45 19.25
C ARG A 212 12.78 33.67 18.10
N HIS A 213 13.31 32.47 18.37
CA HIS A 213 13.92 31.57 17.39
C HIS A 213 12.93 30.57 16.78
N HIS A 214 11.66 30.56 17.22
CA HIS A 214 10.62 29.66 16.73
C HIS A 214 9.46 30.43 16.08
N THR A 215 8.73 29.75 15.18
CA THR A 215 7.51 30.31 14.59
C THR A 215 6.35 30.17 15.58
N VAL A 216 5.93 31.28 16.20
CA VAL A 216 4.80 31.32 17.12
C VAL A 216 3.50 31.61 16.36
N LEU A 217 2.63 30.61 16.26
CA LEU A 217 1.35 30.75 15.54
C LEU A 217 0.32 31.50 16.37
N LEU A 218 -0.52 32.32 15.71
CA LEU A 218 -1.61 33.05 16.38
C LEU A 218 -2.56 32.10 17.13
N LYS A 219 -2.81 30.90 16.57
CA LYS A 219 -3.65 29.87 17.20
C LYS A 219 -3.03 29.29 18.48
N GLN A 220 -1.71 29.18 18.55
CA GLN A 220 -1.03 28.70 19.76
C GLN A 220 -1.21 29.73 20.88
N LEU A 221 -1.06 31.02 20.57
CA LEU A 221 -1.32 32.10 21.53
C LEU A 221 -2.78 32.11 22.02
N GLU A 222 -3.74 31.87 21.12
CA GLU A 222 -5.16 31.72 21.49
C GLU A 222 -5.40 30.50 22.40
N ALA A 223 -4.75 29.37 22.13
CA ALA A 223 -4.83 28.15 22.97
C ALA A 223 -4.17 28.34 24.35
N MET A 224 -3.14 29.19 24.44
CA MET A 224 -2.47 29.58 25.69
C MET A 224 -3.21 30.69 26.45
N ASN A 225 -4.46 31.02 26.09
CA ASN A 225 -5.30 32.06 26.70
C ASN A 225 -4.77 33.50 26.58
N PHE A 226 -3.86 33.79 25.64
CA PHE A 226 -3.51 35.18 25.33
C PHE A 226 -4.65 35.86 24.57
N SER A 227 -5.11 37.00 25.09
CA SER A 227 -6.24 37.70 24.48
C SER A 227 -5.82 38.40 23.18
N LYS A 228 -6.69 38.35 22.18
CA LYS A 228 -6.54 39.08 20.92
C LYS A 228 -6.30 40.59 21.13
N SER A 229 -6.91 41.16 22.16
CA SER A 229 -6.70 42.56 22.56
C SER A 229 -5.27 42.86 23.02
N SER A 230 -4.57 41.91 23.63
CA SER A 230 -3.18 42.08 24.06
C SER A 230 -2.24 42.07 22.85
N ILE A 231 -2.45 41.13 21.92
CA ILE A 231 -1.73 41.05 20.65
C ILE A 231 -1.91 42.33 19.83
N ASP A 232 -3.16 42.78 19.63
CA ASP A 232 -3.47 43.96 18.83
C ASP A 232 -2.98 45.28 19.49
N THR A 233 -2.82 45.30 20.81
CA THR A 233 -2.25 46.45 21.52
C THR A 233 -0.73 46.49 21.40
N LEU A 234 -0.04 45.36 21.52
CA LEU A 234 1.39 45.28 21.27
C LEU A 234 1.74 45.60 19.81
N MET A 235 0.89 45.20 18.86
CA MET A 235 1.02 45.58 17.46
C MET A 235 0.89 47.10 17.26
N ARG A 236 -0.12 47.73 17.89
CA ARG A 236 -0.31 49.20 17.81
C ARG A 236 0.84 49.98 18.43
N LYS A 237 1.48 49.43 19.47
CA LYS A 237 2.68 50.01 20.09
C LYS A 237 3.96 49.78 19.28
N GLY A 238 3.90 48.96 18.21
CA GLY A 238 5.05 48.67 17.36
C GLY A 238 6.05 47.68 17.95
N PHE A 239 5.64 46.87 18.95
CA PHE A 239 6.53 45.92 19.62
C PHE A 239 6.50 44.52 18.99
N VAL A 240 5.39 44.16 18.33
CA VAL A 240 5.22 42.85 17.66
C VAL A 240 4.57 43.05 16.30
N GLU A 241 4.83 42.14 15.37
CA GLU A 241 4.19 42.13 14.05
C GLU A 241 3.59 40.77 13.71
N LYS A 242 2.59 40.80 12.80
CA LYS A 242 1.97 39.59 12.23
C LYS A 242 2.59 39.32 10.87
N TYR A 243 2.97 38.08 10.63
CA TYR A 243 3.45 37.62 9.33
C TYR A 243 2.77 36.30 8.96
N ASP A 244 2.78 35.97 7.66
CA ASP A 244 2.28 34.69 7.17
C ASP A 244 3.42 33.67 7.20
N ALA A 245 3.42 32.78 8.19
CA ALA A 245 4.39 31.70 8.28
C ALA A 245 4.00 30.53 7.36
N ILE A 246 4.99 29.97 6.68
CA ILE A 246 4.85 28.74 5.92
C ILE A 246 4.98 27.59 6.91
N VAL A 247 3.89 26.83 7.11
CA VAL A 247 3.91 25.66 8.02
C VAL A 247 4.00 24.39 7.18
N GLU A 248 4.87 23.46 7.57
CA GLU A 248 4.89 22.11 7.00
C GLU A 248 3.51 21.46 7.21
N ARG A 249 3.07 20.66 6.24
CA ARG A 249 1.80 19.94 6.38
C ARG A 249 2.08 18.68 7.17
N ASP A 250 1.99 18.73 8.48
CA ASP A 250 1.79 17.51 9.26
C ASP A 250 0.28 17.14 9.18
N PRO A 251 -0.10 16.00 8.57
CA PRO A 251 -1.49 15.55 8.52
C PRO A 251 -2.10 15.35 9.92
N PHE A 252 -1.27 15.28 10.96
CA PHE A 252 -1.68 14.96 12.33
C PHE A 252 -1.38 16.05 13.37
N GLU A 253 -0.89 17.22 12.95
CA GLU A 253 -0.44 18.35 13.80
C GLU A 253 -1.46 18.78 14.89
N THR A 254 -2.76 18.56 14.63
CA THR A 254 -3.84 18.93 15.55
C THR A 254 -4.13 17.91 16.65
N ARG A 255 -3.39 16.79 16.73
CA ARG A 255 -3.62 15.73 17.71
C ARG A 255 -2.49 15.74 18.74
N VAL A 256 -2.82 16.05 20.01
CA VAL A 256 -1.91 15.83 21.14
C VAL A 256 -1.81 14.33 21.35
N PHE A 257 -0.61 13.77 21.30
CA PHE A 257 -0.38 12.35 21.50
C PHE A 257 0.09 12.11 22.93
N GLU A 258 -0.71 11.40 23.73
CA GLU A 258 -0.22 10.78 24.97
C GLU A 258 0.72 9.62 24.59
N GLN A 259 1.89 9.55 25.23
CA GLN A 259 2.90 8.52 24.98
C GLN A 259 2.40 7.17 25.51
N ASP A 260 2.38 6.14 24.66
CA ASP A 260 1.93 4.79 25.03
C ASP A 260 3.03 4.04 25.80
N GLU A 261 2.74 3.60 27.03
CA GLU A 261 3.69 2.89 27.89
C GLU A 261 3.95 1.45 27.41
N LYS A 262 5.16 0.92 27.67
CA LYS A 262 5.55 -0.43 27.26
C LYS A 262 4.71 -1.48 28.00
N GLN A 263 4.00 -2.32 27.25
CA GLN A 263 3.20 -3.38 27.86
C GLN A 263 4.08 -4.55 28.30
N GLN A 264 3.65 -5.27 29.34
CA GLN A 264 4.31 -6.49 29.76
C GLN A 264 4.01 -7.61 28.75
N LEU A 265 5.06 -8.17 28.14
CA LEU A 265 4.93 -9.27 27.20
C LEU A 265 4.49 -10.56 27.92
N THR A 266 3.64 -11.34 27.26
CA THR A 266 3.36 -12.73 27.67
C THR A 266 4.59 -13.62 27.46
N VAL A 267 4.58 -14.83 28.02
CA VAL A 267 5.70 -15.79 27.84
C VAL A 267 5.97 -16.07 26.36
N ASP A 268 4.90 -16.33 25.59
CA ASP A 268 5.00 -16.61 24.14
C ASP A 268 5.56 -15.39 23.38
N GLN A 269 5.10 -14.18 23.73
CA GLN A 269 5.58 -12.93 23.13
C GLN A 269 7.04 -12.65 23.50
N GLN A 270 7.44 -12.90 24.74
CA GLN A 270 8.80 -12.70 25.22
C GLN A 270 9.78 -13.62 24.48
N GLN A 271 9.43 -14.90 24.28
CA GLN A 271 10.25 -15.82 23.49
C GLN A 271 10.42 -15.36 22.04
N ALA A 272 9.34 -14.90 21.42
CA ALA A 272 9.38 -14.36 20.06
C ALA A 272 10.27 -13.09 19.99
N PHE A 273 10.08 -12.17 20.94
CA PHE A 273 10.88 -10.95 21.07
C PHE A 273 12.37 -11.26 21.22
N GLU A 274 12.74 -12.19 22.11
CA GLU A 274 14.15 -12.56 22.35
C GLU A 274 14.80 -13.21 21.13
N ALA A 275 14.09 -14.08 20.42
CA ALA A 275 14.57 -14.73 19.20
C ALA A 275 14.87 -13.70 18.09
N ILE A 276 13.97 -12.72 17.92
CA ILE A 276 14.15 -11.62 16.97
C ILE A 276 15.31 -10.71 17.41
N LEU A 277 15.32 -10.30 18.69
CA LEU A 277 16.32 -9.39 19.25
C LEU A 277 17.74 -9.92 19.11
N LYS A 278 17.92 -11.24 19.26
CA LYS A 278 19.21 -11.90 19.03
C LYS A 278 19.77 -11.59 17.64
N ASN A 279 18.95 -11.70 16.60
CA ASN A 279 19.36 -11.48 15.21
C ASN A 279 19.49 -9.98 14.88
N ILE A 280 18.64 -9.14 15.48
CA ILE A 280 18.82 -7.67 15.42
C ILE A 280 20.22 -7.31 15.93
N LYS A 281 20.60 -7.75 17.14
CA LYS A 281 21.89 -7.45 17.77
C LYS A 281 23.08 -8.07 17.03
N ALA A 282 22.89 -9.25 16.43
CA ALA A 282 23.94 -9.93 15.66
C ALA A 282 24.17 -9.33 14.26
N HIS A 283 23.28 -8.46 13.77
CA HIS A 283 23.27 -8.00 12.37
C HIS A 283 23.22 -9.19 11.39
N GLU A 284 22.35 -10.15 11.67
CA GLU A 284 22.19 -11.34 10.84
C GLU A 284 20.84 -11.33 10.13
N GLN A 285 20.88 -11.72 8.85
CA GLN A 285 19.67 -11.95 8.08
C GLN A 285 18.97 -13.23 8.56
N ARG A 286 17.73 -13.09 9.01
CA ARG A 286 16.85 -14.22 9.32
C ARG A 286 15.41 -13.86 9.02
N THR A 287 14.70 -14.77 8.37
CA THR A 287 13.26 -14.62 8.11
C THR A 287 12.46 -15.40 9.15
N PHE A 288 11.57 -14.70 9.85
CA PHE A 288 10.68 -15.25 10.87
C PHE A 288 9.25 -15.27 10.36
N LEU A 289 8.54 -16.36 10.63
CA LEU A 289 7.08 -16.40 10.58
C LEU A 289 6.55 -16.25 12.00
N LEU A 290 5.98 -15.07 12.32
CA LEU A 290 5.28 -14.86 13.58
C LEU A 290 3.82 -15.30 13.41
N HIS A 291 3.55 -16.56 13.74
CA HIS A 291 2.23 -17.18 13.66
C HIS A 291 1.49 -17.02 14.98
N GLY A 292 0.53 -16.09 15.02
CA GLY A 292 -0.22 -15.81 16.24
C GLY A 292 -1.69 -15.57 15.99
N VAL A 293 -2.57 -16.20 16.78
CA VAL A 293 -4.02 -16.07 16.65
C VAL A 293 -4.47 -14.62 16.74
N THR A 294 -5.68 -14.31 16.27
CA THR A 294 -6.21 -12.93 16.39
C THR A 294 -6.32 -12.53 17.86
N GLY A 295 -5.74 -11.38 18.22
CA GLY A 295 -5.66 -10.92 19.62
C GLY A 295 -4.50 -11.48 20.44
N SER A 296 -3.55 -12.19 19.82
CA SER A 296 -2.29 -12.66 20.47
C SER A 296 -1.26 -11.56 20.76
N GLY A 297 -1.51 -10.32 20.32
CA GLY A 297 -0.62 -9.19 20.56
C GLY A 297 0.64 -9.15 19.71
N LYS A 298 0.62 -9.70 18.47
CA LYS A 298 1.72 -9.58 17.49
C LYS A 298 2.26 -8.14 17.35
N THR A 299 1.35 -7.17 17.34
CA THR A 299 1.70 -5.74 17.22
C THR A 299 2.60 -5.27 18.36
N GLU A 300 2.42 -5.76 19.58
CA GLU A 300 3.26 -5.37 20.71
C GLU A 300 4.69 -5.90 20.53
N VAL A 301 4.86 -7.13 20.06
CA VAL A 301 6.18 -7.68 19.68
C VAL A 301 6.83 -6.83 18.60
N TYR A 302 6.07 -6.35 17.61
CA TYR A 302 6.60 -5.44 16.58
C TYR A 302 7.06 -4.10 17.19
N LEU A 303 6.24 -3.45 18.00
CA LEU A 303 6.57 -2.15 18.59
C LEU A 303 7.84 -2.25 19.45
N GLN A 304 7.95 -3.28 20.30
CA GLN A 304 9.12 -3.44 21.16
C GLN A 304 10.38 -3.82 20.37
N THR A 305 10.27 -4.65 19.32
CA THR A 305 11.44 -4.97 18.47
C THR A 305 11.89 -3.75 17.64
N ILE A 306 10.96 -2.90 17.17
CA ILE A 306 11.30 -1.64 16.50
C ILE A 306 12.03 -0.70 17.47
N GLU A 307 11.55 -0.58 18.71
CA GLU A 307 12.20 0.25 19.74
C GLU A 307 13.67 -0.14 19.95
N GLU A 308 13.98 -1.44 20.04
CA GLU A 308 15.35 -1.93 20.13
C GLU A 308 16.19 -1.65 18.86
N VAL A 309 15.58 -1.68 17.67
CA VAL A 309 16.26 -1.28 16.42
C VAL A 309 16.64 0.20 16.46
N LEU A 310 15.73 1.06 16.94
CA LEU A 310 15.98 2.48 17.09
C LEU A 310 17.06 2.76 18.16
N HIS A 311 17.09 2.00 19.26
CA HIS A 311 18.17 2.12 20.26
C HIS A 311 19.56 1.79 19.70
N LEU A 312 19.63 0.97 18.64
CA LEU A 312 20.88 0.60 17.95
C LEU A 312 21.20 1.52 16.75
N ASP A 313 20.63 2.73 16.75
CA ASP A 313 20.76 3.72 15.69
C ASP A 313 20.45 3.22 14.26
N ARG A 314 19.46 2.32 14.16
CA ARG A 314 19.00 1.74 12.89
C ARG A 314 17.56 2.12 12.60
N GLN A 315 17.13 1.86 11.37
CA GLN A 315 15.83 2.24 10.85
C GLN A 315 14.93 1.01 10.71
N ALA A 316 13.62 1.16 10.85
CA ALA A 316 12.67 0.06 10.74
C ALA A 316 11.58 0.32 9.71
N MET A 317 11.21 -0.71 8.98
CA MET A 317 10.10 -0.68 8.02
C MET A 317 8.97 -1.60 8.46
N MET A 318 7.75 -1.09 8.49
CA MET A 318 6.55 -1.88 8.66
C MET A 318 5.61 -1.73 7.47
N LEU A 319 5.37 -2.85 6.78
CA LEU A 319 4.40 -2.96 5.72
C LEU A 319 3.10 -3.53 6.27
N VAL A 320 2.00 -2.83 6.01
CA VAL A 320 0.65 -3.29 6.33
C VAL A 320 -0.19 -3.35 5.05
N PRO A 321 -1.24 -4.19 4.99
CA PRO A 321 -2.16 -4.16 3.87
C PRO A 321 -2.79 -2.77 3.72
N GLU A 322 -3.05 -2.31 2.49
CA GLU A 322 -3.56 -0.96 2.24
C GLU A 322 -4.87 -0.64 3.00
N ILE A 323 -5.72 -1.65 3.15
CA ILE A 323 -6.99 -1.59 3.89
C ILE A 323 -6.82 -1.71 5.40
N ALA A 324 -5.68 -2.20 5.88
CA ALA A 324 -5.38 -2.37 7.30
C ALA A 324 -4.64 -1.16 7.90
N LEU A 325 -4.15 -0.23 7.07
CA LEU A 325 -3.59 1.04 7.55
C LEU A 325 -4.71 1.95 8.06
N THR A 326 -5.29 1.58 9.19
CA THR A 326 -6.32 2.36 9.87
C THR A 326 -5.67 3.55 10.58
N PRO A 327 -6.40 4.66 10.76
CA PRO A 327 -5.94 5.77 11.60
C PRO A 327 -5.54 5.32 13.00
N GLN A 328 -6.13 4.24 13.53
CA GLN A 328 -5.76 3.65 14.83
C GLN A 328 -4.35 3.05 14.80
N MET A 329 -3.98 2.29 13.77
CA MET A 329 -2.62 1.77 13.65
C MET A 329 -1.60 2.90 13.52
N VAL A 330 -1.88 3.90 12.68
CA VAL A 330 -1.00 5.07 12.54
C VAL A 330 -0.86 5.82 13.86
N LEU A 331 -1.97 6.01 14.57
CA LEU A 331 -1.99 6.67 15.88
C LEU A 331 -1.10 5.94 16.88
N ARG A 332 -1.21 4.61 16.99
CA ARG A 332 -0.37 3.82 17.91
C ARG A 332 1.12 3.99 17.62
N PHE A 333 1.51 3.98 16.35
CA PHE A 333 2.91 4.21 15.97
C PHE A 333 3.38 5.63 16.30
N LYS A 334 2.54 6.64 16.03
CA LYS A 334 2.82 8.04 16.38
C LYS A 334 2.89 8.26 17.90
N GLN A 335 2.04 7.60 18.68
CA GLN A 335 2.09 7.64 20.15
C GLN A 335 3.36 6.98 20.70
N ARG A 336 3.86 5.91 20.04
CA ARG A 336 5.05 5.19 20.49
C ARG A 336 6.37 5.85 20.10
N PHE A 337 6.49 6.33 18.87
CA PHE A 337 7.76 6.84 18.32
C PHE A 337 7.71 8.32 17.89
N GLY A 338 6.59 9.01 18.10
CA GLY A 338 6.45 10.44 17.84
C GLY A 338 6.72 10.82 16.38
N ASP A 339 7.55 11.85 16.20
CA ASP A 339 7.88 12.41 14.89
C ASP A 339 8.85 11.55 14.07
N GLU A 340 9.44 10.51 14.67
CA GLU A 340 10.32 9.57 13.95
C GLU A 340 9.58 8.65 12.96
N VAL A 341 8.23 8.65 12.99
CA VAL A 341 7.39 7.84 12.09
C VAL A 341 7.00 8.60 10.84
N ALA A 342 7.34 8.04 9.68
CA ALA A 342 6.78 8.42 8.40
C ALA A 342 5.64 7.47 7.96
N VAL A 343 4.58 8.02 7.38
CA VAL A 343 3.38 7.25 6.99
C VAL A 343 3.22 7.28 5.46
N LEU A 344 3.19 6.11 4.81
CA LEU A 344 3.17 6.01 3.35
C LEU A 344 1.97 5.21 2.84
N HIS A 345 0.96 5.89 2.28
CA HIS A 345 -0.20 5.24 1.66
C HIS A 345 -0.85 6.05 0.53
N SER A 346 -1.78 5.41 -0.17
CA SER A 346 -2.52 5.99 -1.31
C SER A 346 -3.49 7.11 -0.94
N GLY A 347 -3.90 7.20 0.33
CA GLY A 347 -4.80 8.24 0.84
C GLY A 347 -4.15 9.62 0.99
N LEU A 348 -2.82 9.67 1.02
CA LEU A 348 -2.05 10.91 1.00
C LEU A 348 -2.11 11.56 -0.38
N SER A 349 -2.14 12.88 -0.40
CA SER A 349 -1.93 13.65 -1.62
C SER A 349 -0.51 13.42 -2.16
N LYS A 350 -0.30 13.74 -3.43
CA LYS A 350 1.02 13.64 -4.06
C LYS A 350 2.09 14.43 -3.28
N GLY A 351 1.76 15.63 -2.81
CA GLY A 351 2.67 16.45 -2.01
C GLY A 351 3.01 15.80 -0.67
N GLU A 352 2.00 15.42 0.13
CA GLU A 352 2.22 14.79 1.46
C GLU A 352 3.06 13.52 1.34
N ARG A 353 2.81 12.68 0.34
CA ARG A 353 3.60 11.47 0.12
C ARG A 353 5.06 11.77 -0.25
N TYR A 354 5.32 12.89 -0.95
CA TYR A 354 6.67 13.33 -1.24
C TYR A 354 7.37 13.84 0.02
N ASP A 355 6.67 14.63 0.84
CA ASP A 355 7.21 15.16 2.09
C ASP A 355 7.62 14.01 3.04
N GLU A 356 6.75 13.00 3.20
CA GLU A 356 7.04 11.80 4.00
C GLU A 356 8.20 10.97 3.42
N TRP A 357 8.31 10.89 2.09
CA TRP A 357 9.44 10.24 1.41
C TRP A 357 10.77 10.97 1.69
N GLN A 358 10.76 12.31 1.61
CA GLN A 358 11.94 13.13 1.91
C GLN A 358 12.35 13.00 3.37
N LYS A 359 11.39 12.96 4.32
CA LYS A 359 11.68 12.71 5.73
C LYS A 359 12.49 11.43 5.94
N ILE A 360 12.14 10.34 5.25
CA ILE A 360 12.88 9.08 5.31
C ILE A 360 14.27 9.22 4.66
N ARG A 361 14.33 9.78 3.46
CA ARG A 361 15.58 9.98 2.68
C ARG A 361 16.61 10.80 3.46
N ASP A 362 16.14 11.87 4.10
CA ASP A 362 16.96 12.81 4.86
C ASP A 362 17.25 12.33 6.29
N GLY A 363 16.70 11.17 6.70
CA GLY A 363 16.93 10.58 8.02
C GLY A 363 16.14 11.21 9.16
N LYS A 364 15.22 12.13 8.86
CA LYS A 364 14.30 12.73 9.86
C LYS A 364 13.29 11.72 10.40
N ALA A 365 12.90 10.73 9.58
CA ALA A 365 12.09 9.61 9.99
C ALA A 365 12.92 8.32 10.01
N ARG A 366 12.85 7.58 11.12
CA ARG A 366 13.59 6.34 11.37
C ARG A 366 12.69 5.11 11.32
N VAL A 367 11.37 5.31 11.40
CA VAL A 367 10.35 4.27 11.22
C VAL A 367 9.46 4.65 10.05
N SER A 368 9.11 3.69 9.19
CA SER A 368 8.03 3.89 8.21
C SER A 368 6.91 2.89 8.44
N VAL A 369 5.67 3.36 8.39
CA VAL A 369 4.47 2.50 8.35
C VAL A 369 3.74 2.77 7.04
N GLY A 370 3.49 1.74 6.24
CA GLY A 370 2.77 1.98 5.00
C GLY A 370 2.36 0.76 4.22
N ALA A 371 1.68 1.00 3.10
CA ALA A 371 1.15 -0.03 2.21
C ALA A 371 2.25 -0.67 1.35
N ARG A 372 1.85 -1.54 0.39
CA ARG A 372 2.74 -2.26 -0.55
C ARG A 372 3.92 -1.43 -1.09
N SER A 373 3.67 -0.21 -1.58
CA SER A 373 4.71 0.62 -2.21
C SER A 373 5.78 1.16 -1.25
N SER A 374 5.53 1.10 0.06
CA SER A 374 6.47 1.56 1.08
C SER A 374 7.68 0.66 1.20
N VAL A 375 7.63 -0.54 0.59
CA VAL A 375 8.78 -1.43 0.44
C VAL A 375 9.96 -0.76 -0.27
N PHE A 376 9.73 0.33 -1.01
CA PHE A 376 10.75 1.12 -1.68
C PHE A 376 11.25 2.33 -0.87
N ALA A 377 10.78 2.51 0.37
CA ALA A 377 11.20 3.67 1.17
C ALA A 377 12.74 3.77 1.26
N PRO A 378 13.33 4.96 1.06
CA PRO A 378 14.75 5.17 0.80
C PRO A 378 15.58 5.18 2.09
N PHE A 379 15.41 4.16 2.93
CA PHE A 379 16.23 3.96 4.11
C PHE A 379 17.68 3.65 3.75
N LYS A 380 18.61 4.10 4.60
CA LYS A 380 20.05 3.88 4.41
C LYS A 380 20.57 2.74 5.29
N ASN A 381 19.95 2.54 6.46
CA ASN A 381 20.42 1.57 7.46
C ASN A 381 19.24 0.82 8.10
N LEU A 382 18.59 -0.06 7.33
CA LEU A 382 17.50 -0.90 7.84
C LEU A 382 18.02 -1.92 8.85
N GLY A 383 17.53 -1.85 10.09
CA GLY A 383 17.76 -2.84 11.13
C GLY A 383 16.66 -3.87 11.27
N MET A 384 15.50 -3.68 10.62
CA MET A 384 14.41 -4.65 10.56
C MET A 384 13.37 -4.31 9.50
N ILE A 385 12.72 -5.34 8.95
CA ILE A 385 11.54 -5.21 8.10
C ILE A 385 10.41 -6.11 8.65
N ILE A 386 9.20 -5.58 8.77
CA ILE A 386 7.99 -6.31 9.17
C ILE A 386 6.97 -6.26 8.04
N ILE A 387 6.32 -7.38 7.75
CA ILE A 387 5.13 -7.47 6.91
C ILE A 387 4.02 -8.09 7.76
N ASP A 388 3.04 -7.28 8.15
CA ASP A 388 1.87 -7.78 8.89
C ASP A 388 0.80 -8.30 7.93
N GLU A 389 -0.01 -9.26 8.37
CA GLU A 389 -0.97 -9.98 7.51
C GLU A 389 -0.36 -10.44 6.18
N GLU A 390 0.79 -11.11 6.24
CA GLU A 390 1.61 -11.45 5.06
C GLU A 390 0.89 -12.26 3.97
N HIS A 391 -0.19 -12.97 4.33
CA HIS A 391 -1.04 -13.73 3.41
C HIS A 391 -1.84 -12.86 2.43
N GLU A 392 -1.90 -11.55 2.66
CA GLU A 392 -2.72 -10.64 1.88
C GLU A 392 -2.25 -10.49 0.43
N SER A 393 -3.17 -10.72 -0.52
CA SER A 393 -2.86 -10.60 -1.95
C SER A 393 -2.52 -9.17 -2.37
N SER A 394 -2.88 -8.15 -1.56
CA SER A 394 -2.59 -6.75 -1.84
C SER A 394 -1.09 -6.44 -1.94
N TYR A 395 -0.23 -7.29 -1.37
CA TYR A 395 1.23 -7.17 -1.49
C TYR A 395 1.78 -7.49 -2.89
N LYS A 396 0.99 -8.12 -3.78
CA LYS A 396 1.32 -8.32 -5.19
C LYS A 396 0.70 -7.21 -6.04
N GLN A 397 1.52 -6.52 -6.83
CA GLN A 397 1.05 -5.60 -7.86
C GLN A 397 0.48 -6.41 -9.05
N GLU A 398 -0.72 -6.06 -9.53
CA GLU A 398 -1.35 -6.72 -10.69
C GLU A 398 -0.89 -6.15 -12.05
N ASP A 399 -0.67 -4.83 -12.07
CA ASP A 399 -0.14 -4.09 -13.21
C ASP A 399 1.38 -4.23 -13.32
N TYR A 400 1.91 -4.05 -14.52
CA TYR A 400 3.37 -4.00 -14.74
C TYR A 400 4.00 -2.92 -13.83
N PRO A 401 5.08 -3.19 -13.07
CA PRO A 401 6.02 -4.33 -13.14
C PRO A 401 5.71 -5.60 -12.30
N ARG A 402 4.49 -5.73 -11.74
CA ARG A 402 4.00 -6.94 -11.04
C ARG A 402 4.85 -7.47 -9.89
N TYR A 403 5.51 -6.58 -9.16
CA TYR A 403 6.30 -6.98 -8.01
C TYR A 403 5.46 -7.46 -6.83
N HIS A 404 6.06 -8.36 -6.05
CA HIS A 404 5.55 -8.77 -4.76
C HIS A 404 6.39 -8.10 -3.67
N ALA A 405 5.76 -7.36 -2.76
CA ALA A 405 6.49 -6.65 -1.70
C ALA A 405 7.29 -7.61 -0.80
N ARG A 406 6.75 -8.80 -0.49
CA ARG A 406 7.49 -9.86 0.24
C ARG A 406 8.82 -10.25 -0.40
N ASP A 407 8.85 -10.47 -1.71
CA ASP A 407 10.08 -10.87 -2.42
C ASP A 407 11.13 -9.74 -2.37
N ILE A 408 10.68 -8.49 -2.49
CA ILE A 408 11.55 -7.32 -2.36
C ILE A 408 12.05 -7.19 -0.91
N ALA A 409 11.17 -7.31 0.08
CA ALA A 409 11.54 -7.23 1.49
C ALA A 409 12.56 -8.30 1.89
N GLU A 410 12.43 -9.53 1.36
CA GLU A 410 13.42 -10.60 1.56
C GLU A 410 14.77 -10.22 0.97
N TRP A 411 14.81 -9.65 -0.24
CA TRP A 411 16.05 -9.14 -0.83
C TRP A 411 16.65 -7.97 -0.03
N ARG A 412 15.83 -7.00 0.42
CA ARG A 412 16.31 -5.86 1.22
C ARG A 412 16.84 -6.30 2.58
N SER A 413 16.18 -7.28 3.21
CA SER A 413 16.63 -7.92 4.45
C SER A 413 18.00 -8.58 4.28
N GLN A 414 18.24 -9.24 3.15
CA GLN A 414 19.56 -9.78 2.78
C GLN A 414 20.59 -8.69 2.52
N TYR A 415 20.22 -7.62 1.81
CA TYR A 415 21.15 -6.52 1.54
C TYR A 415 21.63 -5.84 2.82
N HIS A 416 20.70 -5.56 3.74
CA HIS A 416 21.00 -4.86 5.00
C HIS A 416 21.43 -5.78 6.15
N GLN A 417 21.43 -7.09 5.94
CA GLN A 417 21.72 -8.10 6.98
C GLN A 417 20.85 -7.89 8.24
N CYS A 418 19.54 -7.82 8.03
CA CYS A 418 18.57 -7.56 9.09
C CYS A 418 17.41 -8.55 9.06
N PRO A 419 16.71 -8.77 10.18
CA PRO A 419 15.59 -9.69 10.23
C PRO A 419 14.39 -9.21 9.42
N LEU A 420 13.72 -10.17 8.79
CA LEU A 420 12.41 -10.01 8.15
C LEU A 420 11.36 -10.77 8.96
N ILE A 421 10.33 -10.08 9.42
CA ILE A 421 9.22 -10.69 10.16
C ILE A 421 7.99 -10.73 9.26
N LEU A 422 7.47 -11.94 9.03
CA LEU A 422 6.22 -12.19 8.35
C LEU A 422 5.18 -12.52 9.42
N GLY A 423 4.27 -11.58 9.65
CA GLY A 423 3.25 -11.67 10.67
C GLY A 423 1.93 -12.19 10.12
N SER A 424 1.33 -13.21 10.75
CA SER A 424 -0.05 -13.57 10.42
C SER A 424 -0.73 -14.44 11.48
N ALA A 425 -2.06 -14.34 11.56
CA ALA A 425 -2.89 -15.35 12.22
C ALA A 425 -3.22 -16.54 11.30
N THR A 426 -3.18 -16.33 9.99
CA THR A 426 -3.54 -17.32 8.97
C THR A 426 -2.52 -17.24 7.84
N PRO A 427 -1.27 -17.67 8.07
CA PRO A 427 -0.20 -17.50 7.10
C PRO A 427 -0.52 -18.11 5.74
N SER A 428 0.14 -17.61 4.70
CA SER A 428 0.10 -18.21 3.37
C SER A 428 0.70 -19.62 3.47
N LEU A 429 0.14 -20.57 2.72
CA LEU A 429 0.63 -21.94 2.76
C LEU A 429 2.10 -22.03 2.32
N GLU A 430 2.53 -21.15 1.41
CA GLU A 430 3.93 -21.06 1.00
C GLU A 430 4.86 -20.62 2.15
N THR A 431 4.46 -19.61 2.93
CA THR A 431 5.24 -19.11 4.08
C THR A 431 5.27 -20.14 5.21
N TYR A 432 4.12 -20.74 5.55
CA TYR A 432 4.06 -21.77 6.58
C TYR A 432 4.85 -23.02 6.18
N ALA A 433 4.81 -23.45 4.92
CA ALA A 433 5.60 -24.58 4.45
C ALA A 433 7.12 -24.32 4.54
N ARG A 434 7.57 -23.09 4.32
CA ARG A 434 8.97 -22.71 4.53
C ARG A 434 9.35 -22.74 6.01
N ALA A 435 8.45 -22.31 6.89
CA ALA A 435 8.65 -22.37 8.33
C ALA A 435 8.67 -23.82 8.85
N ASP A 436 7.73 -24.67 8.42
CA ASP A 436 7.68 -26.12 8.72
C ASP A 436 8.96 -26.85 8.31
N LYS A 437 9.59 -26.41 7.21
CA LYS A 437 10.88 -26.96 6.72
C LYS A 437 12.11 -26.33 7.35
N GLY A 438 11.97 -25.36 8.26
CA GLY A 438 13.07 -24.66 8.90
C GLY A 438 13.83 -23.67 7.99
N VAL A 439 13.29 -23.38 6.80
CA VAL A 439 13.81 -22.33 5.92
C VAL A 439 13.53 -20.96 6.54
N TYR A 440 12.31 -20.79 7.08
CA TYR A 440 11.95 -19.69 7.97
C TYR A 440 11.90 -20.21 9.40
N GLU A 441 12.08 -19.32 10.36
CA GLU A 441 11.94 -19.66 11.77
C GLU A 441 10.51 -19.38 12.25
N LEU A 442 9.83 -20.42 12.73
CA LEU A 442 8.46 -20.30 13.23
C LEU A 442 8.46 -19.80 14.68
N LEU A 443 7.83 -18.65 14.91
CA LEU A 443 7.56 -18.11 16.24
C LEU A 443 6.05 -18.17 16.47
N SER A 444 5.60 -18.95 17.45
CA SER A 444 4.18 -19.22 17.68
C SER A 444 3.63 -18.45 18.87
N LEU A 445 2.50 -17.76 18.68
CA LEU A 445 1.71 -17.10 19.73
C LEU A 445 0.30 -17.71 19.78
N PRO A 446 0.13 -18.90 20.40
CA PRO A 446 -1.13 -19.65 20.35
C PRO A 446 -2.25 -19.01 21.18
N ASN A 447 -1.91 -18.20 22.19
CA ASN A 447 -2.86 -17.66 23.16
C ASN A 447 -3.16 -16.18 22.92
N ARG A 448 -4.38 -15.74 23.25
CA ARG A 448 -4.75 -14.30 23.33
C ARG A 448 -4.12 -13.67 24.57
N VAL A 449 -3.80 -12.37 24.49
CA VAL A 449 -3.17 -11.61 25.60
C VAL A 449 -3.99 -11.71 26.89
N ASN A 450 -5.32 -11.60 26.78
CA ASN A 450 -6.23 -11.64 27.92
C ASN A 450 -6.65 -13.06 28.34
N GLN A 451 -6.05 -14.10 27.78
CA GLN A 451 -6.43 -15.52 27.98
C GLN A 451 -7.92 -15.85 27.69
N GLN A 452 -8.63 -14.96 27.00
CA GLN A 452 -10.02 -15.20 26.65
C GLN A 452 -10.16 -16.31 25.63
N ALA A 453 -11.22 -17.12 25.78
CA ALA A 453 -11.56 -18.16 24.84
C ALA A 453 -11.81 -17.58 23.44
N LEU A 454 -11.52 -18.38 22.41
CA LEU A 454 -11.96 -18.08 21.06
C LEU A 454 -13.50 -18.16 21.01
N PRO A 455 -14.16 -17.34 20.17
CA PRO A 455 -15.62 -17.36 20.09
C PRO A 455 -16.12 -18.72 19.61
N GLU A 456 -17.31 -19.10 20.07
CA GLU A 456 -17.98 -20.32 19.59
C GLU A 456 -18.39 -20.12 18.13
N ILE A 457 -18.02 -21.08 17.27
CA ILE A 457 -18.29 -21.04 15.84
C ILE A 457 -19.31 -22.14 15.50
N GLU A 458 -20.46 -21.72 15.01
CA GLU A 458 -21.55 -22.59 14.58
C GLU A 458 -21.65 -22.58 13.06
N ILE A 459 -21.69 -23.76 12.44
CA ILE A 459 -21.89 -23.92 10.99
C ILE A 459 -23.34 -24.31 10.74
N VAL A 460 -24.04 -23.53 9.92
CA VAL A 460 -25.44 -23.75 9.56
C VAL A 460 -25.55 -24.24 8.12
N ASP A 461 -26.18 -25.40 7.92
CA ASP A 461 -26.49 -25.94 6.60
C ASP A 461 -27.75 -25.29 6.01
N MET A 462 -27.55 -24.40 5.06
CA MET A 462 -28.64 -23.69 4.38
C MET A 462 -29.51 -24.61 3.49
N ARG A 463 -29.06 -25.84 3.18
CA ARG A 463 -29.90 -26.84 2.50
C ARG A 463 -30.95 -27.41 3.44
N ALA A 464 -30.62 -27.57 4.72
CA ALA A 464 -31.57 -28.01 5.74
C ALA A 464 -32.65 -26.95 5.98
N GLU A 465 -32.26 -25.68 6.08
CA GLU A 465 -33.16 -24.51 6.14
C GLU A 465 -34.13 -24.45 4.95
N LEU A 466 -33.61 -24.64 3.72
CA LEU A 466 -34.47 -24.67 2.53
C LEU A 466 -35.47 -25.82 2.57
N SER A 467 -35.05 -26.98 3.10
CA SER A 467 -35.88 -28.19 3.21
C SER A 467 -36.95 -28.07 4.30
N SER A 468 -36.68 -27.32 5.38
CA SER A 468 -37.66 -26.98 6.42
C SER A 468 -38.63 -25.86 6.01
N GLY A 469 -38.42 -25.24 4.84
CA GLY A 469 -39.29 -24.24 4.26
C GLY A 469 -38.78 -22.79 4.38
N ASN A 470 -37.64 -22.57 5.04
CA ASN A 470 -37.01 -21.26 5.11
C ASN A 470 -36.34 -20.92 3.76
N ARG A 471 -36.94 -19.98 3.03
CA ARG A 471 -36.41 -19.46 1.75
C ARG A 471 -35.64 -18.15 1.91
N SER A 472 -35.42 -17.70 3.14
CA SER A 472 -34.65 -16.50 3.40
C SER A 472 -33.15 -16.75 3.25
N MET A 473 -32.39 -15.65 3.17
CA MET A 473 -30.94 -15.68 3.22
C MET A 473 -30.37 -15.75 4.64
N PHE A 474 -31.23 -15.62 5.65
CA PHE A 474 -30.87 -15.79 7.05
C PHE A 474 -31.51 -17.08 7.56
N SER A 475 -30.72 -17.95 8.15
CA SER A 475 -31.18 -19.10 8.93
C SER A 475 -31.98 -18.62 10.14
N GLU A 476 -32.81 -19.51 10.68
CA GLU A 476 -33.54 -19.20 11.91
C GLU A 476 -32.57 -18.88 13.06
N GLN A 477 -31.51 -19.68 13.19
CA GLN A 477 -30.47 -19.48 14.20
C GLN A 477 -29.78 -18.11 14.10
N LEU A 478 -29.44 -17.64 12.89
CA LEU A 478 -28.84 -16.33 12.73
C LEU A 478 -29.82 -15.20 13.06
N ARG A 479 -31.10 -15.35 12.71
CA ARG A 479 -32.14 -14.35 13.01
C ARG A 479 -32.36 -14.20 14.51
N GLU A 480 -32.48 -15.32 15.23
CA GLU A 480 -32.64 -15.34 16.68
C GLU A 480 -31.42 -14.73 17.39
N ALA A 481 -30.21 -15.07 16.92
CA ALA A 481 -28.98 -14.48 17.45
C ALA A 481 -28.94 -12.96 17.25
N ILE A 482 -29.30 -12.47 16.05
CA ILE A 482 -29.39 -11.02 15.77
C ILE A 482 -30.39 -10.35 16.72
N GLN A 483 -31.61 -10.88 16.83
CA GLN A 483 -32.64 -10.30 17.69
C GLN A 483 -32.16 -10.21 19.15
N THR A 484 -31.59 -11.31 19.67
CA THR A 484 -31.07 -11.36 21.03
C THR A 484 -30.01 -10.29 21.29
N ARG A 485 -29.16 -9.98 20.31
CA ARG A 485 -28.13 -8.95 20.45
C ARG A 485 -28.70 -7.53 20.37
N LEU A 486 -29.66 -7.31 19.48
CA LEU A 486 -30.40 -6.05 19.42
C LEU A 486 -31.11 -5.75 20.75
N ASP A 487 -31.77 -6.75 21.34
CA ASP A 487 -32.46 -6.62 22.64
C ASP A 487 -31.49 -6.28 23.79
N LYS A 488 -30.26 -6.81 23.73
CA LYS A 488 -29.17 -6.54 24.68
C LYS A 488 -28.39 -5.25 24.39
N GLN A 489 -28.74 -4.51 23.34
CA GLN A 489 -28.00 -3.34 22.85
C GLN A 489 -26.53 -3.64 22.54
N GLU A 490 -26.28 -4.83 22.01
CA GLU A 490 -24.96 -5.28 21.56
C GLU A 490 -24.84 -5.11 20.05
N GLN A 491 -23.61 -5.02 19.54
CA GLN A 491 -23.34 -4.76 18.14
C GLN A 491 -23.09 -6.05 17.36
N ILE A 492 -23.55 -6.07 16.12
CA ILE A 492 -23.47 -7.22 15.22
C ILE A 492 -22.64 -6.86 13.99
N VAL A 493 -21.82 -7.80 13.53
CA VAL A 493 -21.14 -7.71 12.24
C VAL A 493 -21.71 -8.77 11.29
N LEU A 494 -22.21 -8.35 10.13
CA LEU A 494 -22.69 -9.24 9.09
C LEU A 494 -21.77 -9.17 7.87
N PHE A 495 -21.22 -10.32 7.51
CA PHE A 495 -20.25 -10.46 6.45
C PHE A 495 -20.84 -11.14 5.22
N LEU A 496 -20.67 -10.49 4.07
CA LEU A 496 -21.01 -11.04 2.77
C LEU A 496 -19.79 -11.02 1.86
N ASN A 497 -19.28 -12.20 1.52
CA ASN A 497 -18.15 -12.30 0.60
C ASN A 497 -18.61 -12.12 -0.84
N ARG A 498 -18.53 -10.89 -1.34
CA ARG A 498 -18.85 -10.57 -2.73
C ARG A 498 -17.61 -10.04 -3.45
N ARG A 499 -16.77 -10.94 -3.96
CA ARG A 499 -15.91 -10.64 -5.12
C ARG A 499 -16.45 -11.43 -6.31
N GLY A 500 -17.07 -10.75 -7.28
CA GLY A 500 -17.25 -11.33 -8.62
C GLY A 500 -18.66 -11.38 -9.20
N TYR A 501 -19.74 -11.28 -8.41
CA TYR A 501 -21.08 -11.14 -8.99
C TYR A 501 -21.51 -9.68 -8.97
N ALA A 502 -21.27 -8.98 -10.07
CA ALA A 502 -21.99 -7.77 -10.44
C ALA A 502 -23.50 -7.91 -10.15
N SER A 503 -24.21 -6.83 -9.80
CA SER A 503 -25.68 -6.89 -9.80
C SER A 503 -26.05 -7.06 -11.27
N PHE A 504 -26.38 -8.25 -11.74
CA PHE A 504 -26.75 -8.45 -13.15
C PHE A 504 -28.27 -8.57 -13.25
N MET A 505 -28.83 -8.50 -14.45
CA MET A 505 -30.23 -8.87 -14.64
C MET A 505 -30.31 -10.32 -15.11
N LEU A 506 -31.31 -11.04 -14.62
CA LEU A 506 -31.60 -12.42 -14.99
C LEU A 506 -33.09 -12.53 -15.28
N CYS A 507 -33.43 -13.15 -16.41
CA CYS A 507 -34.78 -13.61 -16.67
C CYS A 507 -35.05 -14.86 -15.84
N ARG A 508 -36.04 -14.81 -14.94
CA ARG A 508 -36.39 -15.96 -14.09
C ARG A 508 -37.08 -17.09 -14.86
N ASP A 509 -37.64 -16.80 -16.03
CA ASP A 509 -38.37 -17.80 -16.82
C ASP A 509 -37.44 -18.60 -17.74
N CYS A 510 -36.47 -17.94 -18.40
CA CYS A 510 -35.57 -18.61 -19.36
C CYS A 510 -34.08 -18.59 -18.97
N GLY A 511 -33.71 -17.96 -17.86
CA GLY A 511 -32.33 -17.88 -17.39
C GLY A 511 -31.42 -16.92 -18.17
N HIS A 512 -31.96 -16.12 -19.10
CA HIS A 512 -31.16 -15.18 -19.87
C HIS A 512 -30.55 -14.06 -19.00
N VAL A 513 -29.25 -13.80 -19.17
CA VAL A 513 -28.50 -12.71 -18.53
C VAL A 513 -27.94 -11.78 -19.61
N PRO A 514 -28.19 -10.46 -19.57
CA PRO A 514 -27.60 -9.50 -20.50
C PRO A 514 -26.07 -9.56 -20.46
N GLN A 515 -25.48 -9.84 -21.62
CA GLN A 515 -24.04 -9.95 -21.81
C GLN A 515 -23.49 -8.69 -22.48
N CYS A 516 -22.24 -8.35 -22.19
CA CYS A 516 -21.58 -7.24 -22.88
C CYS A 516 -21.31 -7.63 -24.35
N PRO A 517 -21.64 -6.76 -25.33
CA PRO A 517 -21.31 -7.04 -26.73
C PRO A 517 -19.79 -7.06 -26.98
N ASN A 518 -19.03 -6.36 -26.14
CA ASN A 518 -17.58 -6.16 -26.28
C ASN A 518 -16.73 -7.10 -25.41
N CYS A 519 -17.33 -7.76 -24.43
CA CYS A 519 -16.64 -8.58 -23.42
C CYS A 519 -17.46 -9.85 -23.20
N ASP A 520 -16.83 -11.00 -23.01
CA ASP A 520 -17.56 -12.26 -22.75
C ASP A 520 -17.93 -12.38 -21.27
N ILE A 521 -18.69 -11.39 -20.79
CA ILE A 521 -19.12 -11.24 -19.39
C ILE A 521 -20.52 -10.65 -19.31
N SER A 522 -21.19 -10.91 -18.19
CA SER A 522 -22.47 -10.28 -17.85
C SER A 522 -22.32 -8.79 -17.56
N LEU A 523 -23.33 -8.01 -17.94
CA LEU A 523 -23.41 -6.59 -17.63
C LEU A 523 -23.84 -6.35 -16.18
N THR A 524 -23.28 -5.30 -15.57
CA THR A 524 -23.60 -4.85 -14.22
C THR A 524 -24.67 -3.78 -14.25
N TYR A 525 -25.82 -4.05 -13.66
CA TYR A 525 -26.89 -3.10 -13.40
C TYR A 525 -26.53 -2.13 -12.27
N HIS A 526 -26.51 -0.84 -12.59
CA HIS A 526 -26.34 0.27 -11.65
C HIS A 526 -27.68 0.96 -11.38
N LYS A 527 -28.24 0.73 -10.18
CA LYS A 527 -29.55 1.27 -9.76
C LYS A 527 -29.58 2.81 -9.68
N SER A 528 -28.47 3.46 -9.33
CA SER A 528 -28.41 4.93 -9.19
C SER A 528 -28.54 5.70 -10.50
N SER A 529 -28.10 5.09 -11.61
CA SER A 529 -28.14 5.67 -12.95
C SER A 529 -29.12 4.96 -13.88
N ASP A 530 -29.81 3.92 -13.37
CA ASP A 530 -30.69 3.01 -14.11
C ASP A 530 -30.09 2.52 -15.45
N GLN A 531 -28.87 1.98 -15.40
CA GLN A 531 -28.12 1.55 -16.59
C GLN A 531 -27.40 0.22 -16.35
N LEU A 532 -27.31 -0.60 -17.40
CA LEU A 532 -26.39 -1.72 -17.49
C LEU A 532 -25.02 -1.22 -17.95
N LYS A 533 -23.96 -1.56 -17.22
CA LYS A 533 -22.58 -1.14 -17.49
C LYS A 533 -21.62 -2.32 -17.44
N CYS A 534 -20.70 -2.34 -18.38
CA CYS A 534 -19.53 -3.21 -18.33
C CYS A 534 -18.39 -2.48 -17.60
N HIS A 535 -17.89 -3.04 -16.50
CA HIS A 535 -16.75 -2.46 -15.76
C HIS A 535 -15.41 -2.61 -16.48
N TYR A 536 -15.31 -3.53 -17.45
CA TYR A 536 -14.08 -3.77 -18.16
C TYR A 536 -13.92 -2.83 -19.37
N CYS A 537 -14.96 -2.71 -20.22
CA CYS A 537 -14.91 -1.89 -21.44
C CYS A 537 -15.62 -0.55 -21.35
N GLY A 538 -16.38 -0.30 -20.28
CA GLY A 538 -17.16 0.91 -20.12
C GLY A 538 -18.45 0.98 -20.96
N HIS A 539 -18.79 -0.08 -21.72
CA HIS A 539 -20.06 -0.18 -22.47
C HIS A 539 -21.25 0.06 -21.54
N GLN A 540 -22.21 0.84 -21.99
CA GLN A 540 -23.43 1.18 -21.27
C GLN A 540 -24.64 0.93 -22.16
N GLU A 541 -25.69 0.38 -21.58
CA GLU A 541 -26.98 0.19 -22.25
C GLU A 541 -28.13 0.32 -21.25
N THR A 542 -29.31 0.65 -21.79
CA THR A 542 -30.53 0.75 -20.98
C THR A 542 -31.02 -0.64 -20.61
N PRO A 543 -31.43 -0.88 -19.35
CA PRO A 543 -31.97 -2.18 -18.93
C PRO A 543 -33.25 -2.54 -19.74
N PRO A 544 -33.35 -3.73 -20.36
CA PRO A 544 -34.57 -4.15 -21.03
C PRO A 544 -35.72 -4.44 -20.05
N ASN A 545 -36.92 -3.93 -20.36
CA ASN A 545 -38.15 -4.23 -19.61
C ASN A 545 -38.75 -5.60 -19.93
N LYS A 546 -38.39 -6.18 -21.08
CA LYS A 546 -38.78 -7.53 -21.53
C LYS A 546 -37.53 -8.31 -21.89
N CYS A 547 -37.49 -9.60 -21.54
CA CYS A 547 -36.36 -10.45 -21.85
C CYS A 547 -36.15 -10.53 -23.37
N PRO A 548 -34.95 -10.20 -23.91
CA PRO A 548 -34.71 -10.28 -25.35
C PRO A 548 -34.68 -11.73 -25.90
N ASN A 549 -34.64 -12.74 -25.02
CA ASN A 549 -34.60 -14.16 -25.41
C ASN A 549 -35.97 -14.86 -25.39
N CYS A 550 -36.85 -14.52 -24.44
CA CYS A 550 -38.15 -15.18 -24.28
C CYS A 550 -39.33 -14.22 -24.10
N GLU A 551 -39.10 -12.91 -24.27
CA GLU A 551 -40.06 -11.81 -24.16
C GLU A 551 -40.76 -11.65 -22.80
N SER A 552 -40.40 -12.47 -21.81
CA SER A 552 -40.94 -12.39 -20.46
C SER A 552 -40.64 -11.05 -19.78
N GLU A 553 -41.63 -10.53 -19.06
CA GLU A 553 -41.49 -9.35 -18.19
C GLU A 553 -40.79 -9.68 -16.84
N HIS A 554 -40.43 -10.95 -16.61
CA HIS A 554 -39.75 -11.43 -15.41
C HIS A 554 -38.22 -11.34 -15.49
N ILE A 555 -37.69 -10.48 -16.36
CA ILE A 555 -36.29 -10.06 -16.27
C ILE A 555 -36.15 -9.06 -15.12
N ARG A 556 -35.37 -9.45 -14.12
CA ARG A 556 -35.21 -8.69 -12.88
C ARG A 556 -33.74 -8.64 -12.50
N GLN A 557 -33.37 -7.62 -11.73
CA GLN A 557 -32.09 -7.59 -11.07
C GLN A 557 -31.94 -8.83 -10.18
N VAL A 558 -30.84 -9.56 -10.39
CA VAL A 558 -30.41 -10.66 -9.54
C VAL A 558 -29.03 -10.33 -9.01
N GLY A 559 -28.96 -10.29 -7.70
CA GLY A 559 -27.75 -9.98 -6.97
C GLY A 559 -28.09 -9.81 -5.51
N THR A 560 -27.57 -10.70 -4.67
CA THR A 560 -27.46 -10.51 -3.22
C THR A 560 -26.31 -9.53 -2.98
N GLY A 561 -26.53 -8.25 -3.29
CA GLY A 561 -25.62 -7.19 -2.87
C GLY A 561 -25.83 -6.87 -1.40
N THR A 562 -24.82 -6.28 -0.74
CA THR A 562 -24.95 -5.65 0.58
C THR A 562 -26.20 -4.77 0.66
N GLN A 563 -26.57 -4.05 -0.41
CA GLN A 563 -27.81 -3.27 -0.47
C GLN A 563 -29.09 -4.12 -0.33
N ARG A 564 -29.17 -5.30 -0.97
CA ARG A 564 -30.35 -6.16 -0.83
C ARG A 564 -30.43 -6.78 0.56
N VAL A 565 -29.27 -7.10 1.14
CA VAL A 565 -29.19 -7.57 2.53
C VAL A 565 -29.65 -6.47 3.49
N GLU A 566 -29.22 -5.24 3.28
CA GLU A 566 -29.67 -4.06 4.05
C GLU A 566 -31.19 -3.88 3.95
N GLU A 567 -31.77 -3.92 2.75
CA GLU A 567 -33.23 -3.88 2.56
C GLU A 567 -33.94 -5.00 3.34
N LEU A 568 -33.45 -6.25 3.24
CA LEU A 568 -34.01 -7.40 3.95
C LEU A 568 -33.84 -7.30 5.48
N LEU A 569 -32.70 -6.80 5.95
CA LEU A 569 -32.48 -6.57 7.38
C LEU A 569 -33.43 -5.49 7.91
N GLN A 570 -33.70 -4.43 7.14
CA GLN A 570 -34.65 -3.40 7.54
C GLN A 570 -36.10 -3.92 7.51
N GLU A 571 -36.43 -4.84 6.60
CA GLU A 571 -37.74 -5.52 6.56
C GLU A 571 -37.96 -6.39 7.81
N VAL A 572 -36.93 -7.14 8.26
CA VAL A 572 -37.02 -8.03 9.43
C VAL A 572 -36.84 -7.29 10.76
N PHE A 573 -35.90 -6.34 10.83
CA PHE A 573 -35.51 -5.62 12.04
C PHE A 573 -35.71 -4.11 11.84
N GLN A 574 -36.97 -3.66 11.91
CA GLN A 574 -37.37 -2.29 11.52
C GLN A 574 -36.68 -1.18 12.33
N GLU A 575 -36.33 -1.44 13.60
CA GLU A 575 -35.71 -0.47 14.50
C GLU A 575 -34.16 -0.50 14.47
N ALA A 576 -33.55 -1.48 13.80
CA ALA A 576 -32.10 -1.64 13.79
C ALA A 576 -31.42 -0.56 12.92
N ARG A 577 -30.35 0.06 13.45
CA ARG A 577 -29.53 1.04 12.74
C ARG A 577 -28.42 0.32 11.99
N ILE A 578 -28.58 0.20 10.68
CA ILE A 578 -27.65 -0.53 9.81
C ILE A 578 -26.61 0.44 9.24
N ILE A 579 -25.33 0.09 9.36
CA ILE A 579 -24.22 0.75 8.69
C ILE A 579 -23.70 -0.18 7.60
N ARG A 580 -23.84 0.22 6.33
CA ARG A 580 -23.31 -0.53 5.18
C ARG A 580 -21.91 -0.05 4.81
N MET A 581 -20.97 -1.00 4.67
CA MET A 581 -19.59 -0.74 4.29
C MET A 581 -19.16 -1.61 3.10
N ASP A 582 -19.11 -0.99 1.94
CA ASP A 582 -18.70 -1.56 0.66
C ASP A 582 -17.99 -0.52 -0.22
N VAL A 583 -17.45 -0.96 -1.37
CA VAL A 583 -16.69 -0.09 -2.28
C VAL A 583 -17.47 1.15 -2.72
N ASP A 584 -18.80 1.01 -2.91
CA ASP A 584 -19.66 2.10 -3.37
C ASP A 584 -19.82 3.18 -2.29
N THR A 585 -20.01 2.77 -1.04
CA THR A 585 -20.17 3.67 0.13
C THR A 585 -18.85 4.30 0.59
N THR A 586 -17.70 3.67 0.32
CA THR A 586 -16.36 4.15 0.75
C THR A 586 -15.58 4.91 -0.33
N SER A 587 -16.20 5.23 -1.47
CA SER A 587 -15.53 5.85 -2.64
C SER A 587 -15.01 7.29 -2.39
N ARG A 588 -15.54 8.01 -1.40
CA ARG A 588 -15.11 9.38 -1.05
C ARG A 588 -14.02 9.38 0.02
N LYS A 589 -13.05 10.30 -0.10
CA LYS A 589 -11.96 10.47 0.90
C LYS A 589 -12.55 10.70 2.30
N GLY A 590 -12.13 9.89 3.28
CA GLY A 590 -12.58 9.97 4.67
C GLY A 590 -13.92 9.26 4.99
N ALA A 591 -14.64 8.74 3.99
CA ALA A 591 -15.91 8.04 4.22
C ALA A 591 -15.74 6.78 5.09
N HIS A 592 -14.68 6.02 4.84
CA HIS A 592 -14.35 4.81 5.60
C HIS A 592 -14.16 5.11 7.10
N GLU A 593 -13.34 6.10 7.44
CA GLU A 593 -13.07 6.51 8.84
C GLU A 593 -14.35 6.97 9.55
N LYS A 594 -15.19 7.74 8.86
CA LYS A 594 -16.46 8.19 9.41
C LYS A 594 -17.37 7.02 9.79
N LEU A 595 -17.56 6.04 8.89
CA LEU A 595 -18.44 4.89 9.14
C LEU A 595 -17.95 4.04 10.32
N LEU A 596 -16.63 3.85 10.45
CA LEU A 596 -16.04 3.14 11.58
C LEU A 596 -16.21 3.90 12.90
N ASN A 597 -16.03 5.22 12.89
CA ASN A 597 -16.24 6.05 14.07
C ASN A 597 -17.72 6.07 14.49
N ASP A 598 -18.64 6.12 13.52
CA ASP A 598 -20.08 6.07 13.78
C ASP A 598 -20.47 4.71 14.38
N PHE A 599 -19.93 3.60 13.86
CA PHE A 599 -20.14 2.27 14.45
C PHE A 599 -19.53 2.16 15.86
N GLY A 600 -18.26 2.54 16.03
CA GLY A 600 -17.56 2.47 17.32
C GLY A 600 -18.17 3.35 18.42
N SER A 601 -18.83 4.45 18.05
CA SER A 601 -19.57 5.32 18.98
C SER A 601 -21.00 4.84 19.27
N GLY A 602 -21.39 3.66 18.79
CA GLY A 602 -22.71 3.07 19.05
C GLY A 602 -23.85 3.68 18.24
N LYS A 603 -23.56 4.39 17.13
CA LYS A 603 -24.60 4.93 16.24
C LYS A 603 -25.18 3.89 15.28
N GLY A 604 -24.52 2.75 15.12
CA GLY A 604 -24.99 1.60 14.35
C GLY A 604 -25.04 0.34 15.21
N ASP A 605 -26.11 -0.43 15.05
CA ASP A 605 -26.30 -1.72 15.72
C ASP A 605 -25.73 -2.87 14.87
N ILE A 606 -25.85 -2.75 13.54
CA ILE A 606 -25.39 -3.78 12.58
C ILE A 606 -24.41 -3.16 11.59
N LEU A 607 -23.18 -3.68 11.53
CA LEU A 607 -22.21 -3.38 10.50
C LEU A 607 -22.27 -4.46 9.42
N LEU A 608 -22.85 -4.12 8.27
CA LEU A 608 -22.93 -5.00 7.11
C LEU A 608 -21.81 -4.66 6.12
N GLY A 609 -20.97 -5.62 5.78
CA GLY A 609 -19.89 -5.36 4.83
C GLY A 609 -19.30 -6.56 4.13
N THR A 610 -18.33 -6.26 3.27
CA THR A 610 -17.53 -7.25 2.53
C THR A 610 -16.15 -7.41 3.19
N GLN A 611 -15.08 -7.67 2.44
CA GLN A 611 -13.76 -7.96 3.01
C GLN A 611 -13.16 -6.82 3.84
N MET A 612 -13.66 -5.59 3.71
CA MET A 612 -13.16 -4.43 4.47
C MET A 612 -13.51 -4.51 5.96
N ILE A 613 -14.65 -5.09 6.33
CA ILE A 613 -15.05 -5.24 7.75
C ILE A 613 -14.29 -6.36 8.47
N ALA A 614 -13.58 -7.21 7.72
CA ALA A 614 -12.81 -8.32 8.28
C ALA A 614 -11.46 -7.88 8.86
N LYS A 615 -10.95 -6.67 8.56
CA LYS A 615 -9.53 -6.31 8.82
C LYS A 615 -9.39 -5.05 9.66
N GLY A 616 -8.43 -5.06 10.60
CA GLY A 616 -8.01 -3.85 11.32
C GLY A 616 -9.06 -3.19 12.24
N LEU A 617 -10.20 -3.83 12.49
CA LEU A 617 -11.27 -3.33 13.37
C LEU A 617 -11.25 -4.05 14.71
N ASP A 618 -11.28 -3.28 15.79
CA ASP A 618 -11.43 -3.75 17.16
C ASP A 618 -12.50 -2.92 17.85
N PHE A 619 -13.68 -3.50 18.08
CA PHE A 619 -14.78 -2.82 18.74
C PHE A 619 -15.27 -3.65 19.92
N PRO A 620 -15.37 -3.06 21.13
CA PRO A 620 -15.62 -3.81 22.34
C PRO A 620 -17.02 -4.43 22.44
N ASN A 621 -17.99 -3.85 21.72
CA ASN A 621 -19.38 -4.27 21.80
C ASN A 621 -19.80 -5.28 20.71
N ILE A 622 -18.87 -5.80 19.90
CA ILE A 622 -19.18 -6.85 18.93
C ILE A 622 -19.26 -8.21 19.64
N THR A 623 -20.48 -8.74 19.74
CA THR A 623 -20.74 -10.06 20.37
C THR A 623 -21.33 -11.10 19.40
N LEU A 624 -21.69 -10.69 18.17
CA LEU A 624 -22.14 -11.59 17.11
C LEU A 624 -21.48 -11.25 15.78
N VAL A 625 -20.96 -12.28 15.12
CA VAL A 625 -20.51 -12.22 13.72
C VAL A 625 -21.31 -13.23 12.89
N GLY A 626 -22.03 -12.77 11.88
CA GLY A 626 -22.78 -13.62 10.95
C GLY A 626 -22.14 -13.64 9.56
N VAL A 627 -21.69 -14.80 9.10
CA VAL A 627 -21.27 -15.00 7.69
C VAL A 627 -22.48 -15.44 6.89
N LEU A 628 -22.93 -14.55 6.00
CA LEU A 628 -24.18 -14.75 5.26
C LEU A 628 -24.07 -15.82 4.16
N ASN A 629 -22.88 -15.98 3.58
CA ASN A 629 -22.58 -17.00 2.58
C ASN A 629 -21.06 -17.28 2.56
N ALA A 630 -20.66 -18.51 2.90
CA ALA A 630 -19.27 -18.95 2.83
C ALA A 630 -18.86 -19.54 1.46
N ASP A 631 -19.83 -19.91 0.62
CA ASP A 631 -19.61 -20.73 -0.59
C ASP A 631 -19.04 -19.96 -1.78
N THR A 632 -19.29 -18.64 -1.84
CA THR A 632 -19.01 -17.82 -3.03
C THR A 632 -17.54 -17.94 -3.48
N MET A 633 -16.62 -18.04 -2.53
CA MET A 633 -15.19 -18.07 -2.82
C MET A 633 -14.62 -19.47 -3.00
N LEU A 634 -15.21 -20.47 -2.36
CA LEU A 634 -14.88 -21.89 -2.56
C LEU A 634 -15.10 -22.34 -4.01
N ASN A 635 -16.12 -21.77 -4.67
CA ASN A 635 -16.51 -22.15 -6.02
C ASN A 635 -15.78 -21.36 -7.12
N LEU A 636 -14.82 -20.50 -6.77
CA LEU A 636 -13.98 -19.84 -7.77
C LEU A 636 -13.03 -20.87 -8.40
N PRO A 637 -12.84 -20.87 -9.73
CA PRO A 637 -11.93 -21.78 -10.43
C PRO A 637 -10.45 -21.38 -10.22
N ASP A 638 -10.05 -21.24 -8.97
CA ASP A 638 -8.70 -20.91 -8.52
C ASP A 638 -8.26 -21.96 -7.50
N PHE A 639 -7.05 -22.51 -7.65
CA PHE A 639 -6.55 -23.53 -6.73
C PHE A 639 -6.32 -23.00 -5.31
N ARG A 640 -6.29 -21.67 -5.13
CA ARG A 640 -6.21 -21.02 -3.81
C ARG A 640 -7.58 -20.80 -3.16
N ALA A 641 -8.70 -21.14 -3.81
CA ALA A 641 -10.05 -20.88 -3.31
C ALA A 641 -10.27 -21.35 -1.86
N SER A 642 -9.85 -22.58 -1.53
CA SER A 642 -9.98 -23.17 -0.19
C SER A 642 -9.16 -22.43 0.86
N GLU A 643 -7.86 -22.23 0.63
CA GLU A 643 -6.95 -21.45 1.49
C GLU A 643 -7.51 -20.08 1.83
N ARG A 644 -7.97 -19.41 0.79
CA ARG A 644 -8.41 -18.02 0.87
C ARG A 644 -9.76 -17.93 1.57
N THR A 645 -10.62 -18.94 1.41
CA THR A 645 -11.88 -19.05 2.16
C THR A 645 -11.60 -19.28 3.64
N TYR A 646 -10.71 -20.22 3.97
CA TYR A 646 -10.32 -20.49 5.36
C TYR A 646 -9.77 -19.23 6.03
N GLN A 647 -8.82 -18.53 5.38
CA GLN A 647 -8.22 -17.28 5.88
C GLN A 647 -9.30 -16.23 6.18
N LEU A 648 -10.21 -16.01 5.24
CA LEU A 648 -11.27 -15.02 5.36
C LEU A 648 -12.24 -15.35 6.50
N LEU A 649 -12.72 -16.60 6.57
CA LEU A 649 -13.64 -17.02 7.61
C LEU A 649 -13.00 -16.91 8.99
N THR A 650 -11.77 -17.40 9.16
CA THR A 650 -11.02 -17.30 10.42
C THR A 650 -10.82 -15.85 10.86
N GLN A 651 -10.48 -14.96 9.91
CA GLN A 651 -10.28 -13.55 10.18
C GLN A 651 -11.59 -12.84 10.61
N VAL A 652 -12.71 -13.19 9.98
CA VAL A 652 -14.05 -12.67 10.31
C VAL A 652 -14.50 -13.21 11.67
N SER A 653 -14.36 -14.52 11.92
CA SER A 653 -14.68 -15.15 13.21
C SER A 653 -13.91 -14.53 14.36
N GLY A 654 -12.62 -14.21 14.14
CA GLY A 654 -11.77 -13.55 15.12
C GLY A 654 -12.14 -12.12 15.51
N ARG A 655 -13.25 -11.57 14.99
CA ARG A 655 -13.77 -10.23 15.36
C ARG A 655 -14.75 -10.26 16.54
N ALA A 656 -15.37 -11.41 16.82
CA ALA A 656 -16.27 -11.54 17.96
C ALA A 656 -15.50 -11.77 19.27
N GLY A 657 -16.00 -11.18 20.36
CA GLY A 657 -15.58 -11.51 21.73
C GLY A 657 -14.11 -11.23 22.01
N ARG A 658 -13.65 -10.00 21.71
CA ARG A 658 -12.27 -9.54 22.00
C ARG A 658 -12.09 -8.88 23.37
N HIS A 659 -13.20 -8.66 24.06
CA HIS A 659 -13.29 -7.95 25.34
C HIS A 659 -14.11 -8.79 26.32
N GLU A 660 -14.61 -8.22 27.41
CA GLU A 660 -15.22 -8.99 28.52
C GLU A 660 -16.40 -9.89 28.12
N LYS A 661 -17.08 -9.59 27.01
CA LYS A 661 -18.24 -10.35 26.54
C LYS A 661 -17.84 -11.51 25.63
N GLU A 662 -18.44 -12.67 25.85
CA GLU A 662 -18.31 -13.82 24.95
C GLU A 662 -18.89 -13.52 23.56
N GLY A 663 -18.16 -13.92 22.53
CA GLY A 663 -18.56 -13.75 21.14
C GLY A 663 -19.14 -15.04 20.56
N GLN A 664 -20.15 -14.91 19.71
CA GLN A 664 -20.71 -15.99 18.91
C GLN A 664 -20.46 -15.72 17.43
N VAL A 665 -20.13 -16.76 16.66
CA VAL A 665 -19.97 -16.69 15.21
C VAL A 665 -20.89 -17.71 14.56
N ILE A 666 -21.70 -17.28 13.60
CA ILE A 666 -22.59 -18.15 12.83
C ILE A 666 -22.18 -18.09 11.37
N ILE A 667 -21.82 -19.24 10.80
CA ILE A 667 -21.39 -19.38 9.40
C ILE A 667 -22.45 -20.14 8.61
N GLN A 668 -23.10 -19.46 7.67
CA GLN A 668 -24.08 -20.06 6.79
C GLN A 668 -23.43 -20.56 5.49
N THR A 669 -23.69 -21.81 5.13
CA THR A 669 -23.14 -22.44 3.93
C THR A 669 -24.07 -23.52 3.35
N TYR A 670 -23.96 -23.74 2.04
CA TYR A 670 -24.55 -24.89 1.37
C TYR A 670 -23.60 -26.10 1.30
N ASN A 671 -22.35 -25.95 1.73
CA ASN A 671 -21.30 -26.98 1.72
C ASN A 671 -20.68 -27.18 3.12
N PRO A 672 -21.47 -27.49 4.17
CA PRO A 672 -20.97 -27.58 5.55
C PRO A 672 -19.87 -28.64 5.76
N GLU A 673 -19.85 -29.69 4.94
CA GLU A 673 -18.87 -30.77 5.01
C GLU A 673 -17.51 -30.43 4.37
N HIS A 674 -17.38 -29.27 3.71
CA HIS A 674 -16.13 -28.90 3.06
C HIS A 674 -15.04 -28.61 4.12
N TYR A 675 -13.87 -29.25 3.99
CA TYR A 675 -12.80 -29.19 5.01
C TYR A 675 -12.38 -27.75 5.36
N ALA A 676 -12.32 -26.85 4.37
CA ALA A 676 -11.96 -25.45 4.59
C ALA A 676 -12.99 -24.66 5.43
N ILE A 677 -14.23 -25.15 5.57
CA ILE A 677 -15.25 -24.59 6.47
C ILE A 677 -15.18 -25.30 7.81
N LYS A 678 -15.14 -26.63 7.81
CA LYS A 678 -15.08 -27.44 9.04
C LYS A 678 -13.88 -27.09 9.92
N ASP A 679 -12.70 -26.93 9.32
CA ASP A 679 -11.46 -26.66 10.07
C ASP A 679 -11.43 -25.24 10.68
N VAL A 680 -12.31 -24.33 10.23
CA VAL A 680 -12.49 -23.01 10.87
C VAL A 680 -13.15 -23.16 12.24
N GLN A 681 -14.08 -24.12 12.39
CA GLN A 681 -14.80 -24.35 13.65
C GLN A 681 -13.85 -24.76 14.78
N GLU A 682 -12.89 -25.64 14.47
CA GLU A 682 -11.92 -26.16 15.44
C GLU A 682 -10.73 -25.18 15.67
N ASN A 683 -10.63 -24.09 14.88
CA ASN A 683 -9.49 -23.17 14.86
C ASN A 683 -8.12 -23.86 14.67
N ASP A 684 -8.08 -25.00 13.99
CA ASP A 684 -6.88 -25.82 13.78
C ASP A 684 -6.25 -25.53 12.40
N TYR A 685 -5.41 -24.49 12.35
CA TYR A 685 -4.65 -24.15 11.14
C TYR A 685 -3.70 -25.29 10.71
N PRO A 686 -2.93 -25.95 11.59
CA PRO A 686 -2.12 -27.10 11.20
C PRO A 686 -2.90 -28.23 10.51
N ALA A 687 -4.10 -28.57 11.00
CA ALA A 687 -4.96 -29.57 10.36
C ALA A 687 -5.39 -29.14 8.96
N PHE A 688 -5.84 -27.88 8.81
CA PHE A 688 -6.17 -27.29 7.51
C PHE A 688 -4.97 -27.33 6.55
N PHE A 689 -3.80 -26.86 7.01
CA PHE A 689 -2.54 -26.83 6.27
C PHE A 689 -2.19 -28.21 5.74
N ASN A 690 -2.22 -29.24 6.59
CA ASN A 690 -1.87 -30.61 6.19
C ASN A 690 -2.81 -31.17 5.12
N LYS A 691 -4.13 -30.94 5.23
CA LYS A 691 -5.12 -31.38 4.23
C LYS A 691 -4.91 -30.67 2.90
N GLU A 692 -4.82 -29.34 2.91
CA GLU A 692 -4.68 -28.54 1.69
C GLU A 692 -3.32 -28.80 1.01
N MET A 693 -2.25 -28.99 1.77
CA MET A 693 -0.94 -29.34 1.23
C MET A 693 -0.91 -30.68 0.50
N ASN A 694 -1.75 -31.65 0.88
CA ASN A 694 -1.89 -32.89 0.13
C ASN A 694 -2.51 -32.62 -1.26
N TYR A 695 -3.56 -31.79 -1.34
CA TYR A 695 -4.15 -31.39 -2.62
C TYR A 695 -3.16 -30.58 -3.47
N ARG A 696 -2.41 -29.64 -2.88
CA ARG A 696 -1.36 -28.88 -3.59
C ARG A 696 -0.28 -29.79 -4.16
N LYS A 697 0.13 -30.83 -3.42
CA LYS A 697 1.13 -31.81 -3.85
C LYS A 697 0.64 -32.62 -5.05
N ILE A 698 -0.58 -33.15 -4.98
CA ILE A 698 -1.22 -33.92 -6.06
C ILE A 698 -1.40 -33.05 -7.31
N GLY A 699 -1.92 -31.83 -7.13
CA GLY A 699 -2.16 -30.87 -8.20
C GLY A 699 -0.91 -30.19 -8.77
N LYS A 700 0.27 -30.47 -8.20
CA LYS A 700 1.56 -29.82 -8.54
C LYS A 700 1.46 -28.29 -8.48
N TYR A 701 0.91 -27.77 -7.39
CA TYR A 701 0.74 -26.34 -7.14
C TYR A 701 1.76 -25.82 -6.12
N PRO A 702 1.94 -24.48 -6.02
CA PRO A 702 2.71 -23.87 -4.94
C PRO A 702 2.27 -24.38 -3.56
N PRO A 703 3.23 -24.62 -2.64
CA PRO A 703 4.67 -24.32 -2.76
C PRO A 703 5.53 -25.42 -3.41
N TYR A 704 4.96 -26.53 -3.89
CA TYR A 704 5.76 -27.64 -4.47
C TYR A 704 6.28 -27.38 -5.88
N PHE A 705 5.61 -26.49 -6.62
CA PHE A 705 5.94 -26.04 -7.96
C PHE A 705 5.74 -24.53 -8.04
N PHE A 706 6.57 -23.86 -8.82
CA PHE A 706 6.38 -22.48 -9.24
C PHE A 706 5.44 -22.41 -10.45
N LEU A 707 4.77 -21.27 -10.60
CA LEU A 707 3.82 -21.02 -11.67
C LEU A 707 4.22 -19.80 -12.50
N ILE A 708 4.04 -19.87 -13.81
CA ILE A 708 4.08 -18.69 -14.69
C ILE A 708 2.85 -18.72 -15.58
N ASN A 709 2.05 -17.65 -15.55
CA ASN A 709 0.92 -17.48 -16.44
C ASN A 709 1.28 -16.51 -17.56
N PHE A 710 1.06 -16.93 -18.80
CA PHE A 710 1.20 -16.09 -19.99
C PHE A 710 -0.20 -15.75 -20.45
N THR A 711 -0.51 -14.47 -20.60
CA THR A 711 -1.77 -14.00 -21.17
C THR A 711 -1.48 -13.26 -22.47
N ILE A 712 -2.05 -13.75 -23.57
CA ILE A 712 -1.97 -13.14 -24.89
C ILE A 712 -3.28 -12.43 -25.15
N ALA A 713 -3.25 -11.15 -25.54
CA ALA A 713 -4.47 -10.41 -25.90
C ALA A 713 -4.31 -9.56 -27.15
N HIS A 714 -5.30 -9.60 -28.04
CA HIS A 714 -5.38 -8.79 -29.25
C HIS A 714 -6.80 -8.80 -29.85
N LYS A 715 -7.16 -7.78 -30.65
CA LYS A 715 -8.49 -7.66 -31.29
C LYS A 715 -8.79 -8.71 -32.36
N ASP A 716 -7.75 -9.22 -33.01
CA ASP A 716 -7.84 -10.30 -34.00
C ASP A 716 -7.47 -11.64 -33.36
N MET A 717 -8.44 -12.57 -33.34
CA MET A 717 -8.30 -13.92 -32.80
C MET A 717 -7.21 -14.75 -33.52
N LYS A 718 -7.02 -14.57 -34.84
CA LYS A 718 -6.01 -15.35 -35.59
C LYS A 718 -4.61 -15.06 -35.08
N LYS A 719 -4.29 -13.77 -34.89
CA LYS A 719 -3.01 -13.32 -34.30
C LYS A 719 -2.80 -13.87 -32.89
N VAL A 720 -3.84 -13.90 -32.06
CA VAL A 720 -3.76 -14.49 -30.71
C VAL A 720 -3.44 -15.99 -30.78
N MET A 721 -4.08 -16.73 -31.68
CA MET A 721 -3.86 -18.17 -31.85
C MET A 721 -2.45 -18.47 -32.38
N GLU A 722 -1.98 -17.73 -33.38
CA GLU A 722 -0.62 -17.87 -33.94
C GLU A 722 0.44 -17.56 -32.87
N ALA A 723 0.25 -16.47 -32.13
CA ALA A 723 1.13 -16.10 -31.03
C ALA A 723 1.15 -17.17 -29.93
N SER A 724 -0.01 -17.70 -29.55
CA SER A 724 -0.12 -18.74 -28.54
C SER A 724 0.61 -20.02 -28.96
N LYS A 725 0.51 -20.42 -30.24
CA LYS A 725 1.26 -21.56 -30.78
C LYS A 725 2.77 -21.31 -30.79
N HIS A 726 3.19 -20.10 -31.16
CA HIS A 726 4.60 -19.72 -31.15
C HIS A 726 5.19 -19.77 -29.73
N ILE A 727 4.53 -19.13 -28.76
CA ILE A 727 4.94 -19.17 -27.34
C ILE A 727 5.02 -20.61 -26.85
N HIS A 728 3.98 -21.40 -27.06
CA HIS A 728 3.96 -22.81 -26.63
C HIS A 728 5.13 -23.62 -27.20
N LYS A 729 5.45 -23.43 -28.49
CA LYS A 729 6.59 -24.08 -29.14
C LYS A 729 7.93 -23.67 -28.51
N ILE A 730 8.15 -22.37 -28.28
CA ILE A 730 9.39 -21.87 -27.66
C ILE A 730 9.56 -22.44 -26.25
N LEU A 731 8.48 -22.48 -25.47
CA LEU A 731 8.51 -23.06 -24.13
C LEU A 731 8.88 -24.54 -24.15
N LEU A 732 8.27 -25.34 -25.04
CA LEU A 732 8.63 -26.77 -25.18
C LEU A 732 10.07 -27.00 -25.64
N GLN A 733 10.68 -26.05 -26.36
CA GLN A 733 12.07 -26.16 -26.80
C GLN A 733 13.10 -25.89 -25.69
N HIS A 734 12.74 -25.06 -24.70
CA HIS A 734 13.67 -24.66 -23.63
C HIS A 734 13.43 -25.38 -22.31
N LEU A 735 12.23 -25.95 -22.11
CA LEU A 735 11.86 -26.59 -20.85
C LEU A 735 12.06 -28.09 -20.92
N SER A 736 12.50 -28.67 -19.80
CA SER A 736 12.61 -30.12 -19.67
C SER A 736 11.24 -30.80 -19.51
N ASP A 737 11.19 -32.13 -19.71
CA ASP A 737 9.99 -32.95 -19.47
C ASP A 737 9.48 -32.91 -18.01
N LYS A 738 10.24 -32.31 -17.09
CA LYS A 738 9.83 -32.12 -15.69
C LYS A 738 8.89 -30.92 -15.52
N ALA A 739 8.94 -29.95 -16.43
CA ALA A 739 8.00 -28.83 -16.45
C ALA A 739 6.70 -29.24 -17.17
N LEU A 740 5.58 -28.68 -16.71
CA LEU A 740 4.29 -28.87 -17.36
C LEU A 740 3.88 -27.57 -18.04
N VAL A 741 3.70 -27.62 -19.36
CA VAL A 741 3.15 -26.51 -20.15
C VAL A 741 1.70 -26.83 -20.47
N LEU A 742 0.78 -26.12 -19.83
CA LEU A 742 -0.66 -26.29 -20.00
C LEU A 742 -1.22 -25.22 -20.94
N GLY A 743 -2.20 -25.60 -21.76
CA GLY A 743 -2.70 -24.75 -22.84
C GLY A 743 -1.87 -24.90 -24.13
N PRO A 744 -2.03 -23.98 -25.11
CA PRO A 744 -2.80 -22.75 -25.03
C PRO A 744 -4.31 -22.98 -24.97
N SER A 745 -4.99 -22.26 -24.09
CA SER A 745 -6.45 -22.29 -23.96
C SER A 745 -7.01 -20.86 -23.87
N PRO A 746 -8.31 -20.64 -24.13
CA PRO A 746 -8.93 -19.36 -23.79
C PRO A 746 -8.68 -19.00 -22.32
N ALA A 747 -8.44 -17.72 -22.04
CA ALA A 747 -8.40 -17.23 -20.67
C ALA A 747 -9.79 -17.38 -20.01
N ALA A 748 -9.85 -17.40 -18.67
CA ALA A 748 -11.12 -17.49 -17.94
C ALA A 748 -12.15 -16.45 -18.41
N LEU A 749 -11.66 -15.25 -18.73
CA LEU A 749 -12.40 -14.24 -19.49
C LEU A 749 -11.87 -14.20 -20.93
N SER A 750 -12.59 -14.88 -21.83
CA SER A 750 -12.17 -15.13 -23.21
C SER A 750 -12.06 -13.86 -24.06
N ARG A 751 -12.82 -12.81 -23.72
CA ARG A 751 -12.82 -11.52 -24.41
C ARG A 751 -13.03 -10.36 -23.46
N ILE A 752 -12.17 -9.34 -23.54
CA ILE A 752 -12.28 -8.07 -22.80
C ILE A 752 -11.97 -6.92 -23.75
N ASN A 753 -12.77 -5.86 -23.74
CA ASN A 753 -12.55 -4.64 -24.53
C ASN A 753 -12.35 -4.92 -26.03
N ASN A 754 -13.12 -5.88 -26.58
CA ASN A 754 -12.99 -6.40 -27.94
C ASN A 754 -11.67 -7.11 -28.25
N GLU A 755 -10.86 -7.44 -27.25
CA GLU A 755 -9.64 -8.23 -27.39
C GLU A 755 -9.90 -9.67 -26.95
N TYR A 756 -9.57 -10.62 -27.83
CA TYR A 756 -9.56 -12.04 -27.52
C TYR A 756 -8.36 -12.37 -26.65
N ARG A 757 -8.56 -13.23 -25.66
CA ARG A 757 -7.54 -13.56 -24.65
C ARG A 757 -7.30 -15.05 -24.59
N PHE A 758 -6.04 -15.44 -24.75
CA PHE A 758 -5.57 -16.82 -24.54
C PHE A 758 -4.54 -16.85 -23.43
N GLN A 759 -4.40 -18.00 -22.80
CA GLN A 759 -3.44 -18.23 -21.74
C GLN A 759 -2.66 -19.53 -21.91
N ILE A 760 -1.45 -19.52 -21.36
CA ILE A 760 -0.58 -20.68 -21.20
C ILE A 760 -0.08 -20.66 -19.76
N LEU A 761 -0.19 -21.79 -19.06
CA LEU A 761 0.28 -21.92 -17.67
C LEU A 761 1.44 -22.90 -17.61
N ILE A 762 2.56 -22.46 -17.04
CA ILE A 762 3.70 -23.33 -16.75
C ILE A 762 3.69 -23.71 -15.28
N LYS A 763 3.89 -25.00 -14.99
CA LYS A 763 4.22 -25.51 -13.66
C LYS A 763 5.63 -26.09 -13.68
N TYR A 764 6.55 -25.59 -12.86
CA TYR A 764 7.95 -26.03 -12.87
C TYR A 764 8.57 -26.03 -11.47
N LYS A 765 9.76 -26.62 -11.31
CA LYS A 765 10.55 -26.59 -10.06
C LYS A 765 11.85 -25.83 -10.24
N SER A 766 12.68 -26.29 -11.16
CA SER A 766 13.97 -25.69 -11.50
C SER A 766 14.20 -25.91 -12.99
N GLU A 767 14.25 -24.84 -13.76
CA GLU A 767 14.42 -24.86 -15.21
C GLU A 767 15.43 -23.76 -15.58
N PRO A 768 16.73 -24.09 -15.69
CA PRO A 768 17.78 -23.08 -15.92
C PRO A 768 17.59 -22.27 -17.22
N ALA A 769 17.12 -22.92 -18.28
CA ALA A 769 16.87 -22.29 -19.58
C ALA A 769 15.54 -21.52 -19.68
N LEU A 770 14.69 -21.58 -18.64
CA LEU A 770 13.41 -20.85 -18.62
C LEU A 770 13.62 -19.36 -18.74
N HIS A 771 14.65 -18.81 -18.08
CA HIS A 771 14.91 -17.37 -18.10
C HIS A 771 15.24 -16.85 -19.50
N GLU A 772 16.00 -17.62 -20.27
CA GLU A 772 16.34 -17.29 -21.67
C GLU A 772 15.09 -17.26 -22.54
N ALA A 773 14.21 -18.25 -22.38
CA ALA A 773 12.93 -18.30 -23.08
C ALA A 773 12.03 -17.11 -22.70
N LEU A 774 11.93 -16.77 -21.42
CA LEU A 774 11.13 -15.63 -20.94
C LEU A 774 11.67 -14.31 -21.50
N LYS A 775 12.99 -14.11 -21.49
CA LYS A 775 13.63 -12.91 -22.05
C LYS A 775 13.32 -12.77 -23.54
N TYR A 776 13.54 -13.85 -24.32
CA TYR A 776 13.24 -13.87 -25.74
C TYR A 776 11.77 -13.55 -26.04
N LEU A 777 10.83 -14.17 -25.31
CA LEU A 777 9.40 -13.95 -25.53
C LEU A 777 8.97 -12.53 -25.16
N ASP A 778 9.44 -11.99 -24.03
CA ASP A 778 9.18 -10.61 -23.63
C ASP A 778 9.69 -9.61 -24.69
N ASP A 779 10.91 -9.83 -25.22
CA ASP A 779 11.50 -9.00 -26.28
C ASP A 779 10.69 -9.07 -27.58
N TYR A 780 10.45 -10.28 -28.06
CA TYR A 780 9.76 -10.51 -29.32
C TYR A 780 8.35 -9.88 -29.32
N TYR A 781 7.57 -10.09 -28.25
CA TYR A 781 6.20 -9.59 -28.18
C TYR A 781 6.09 -8.11 -27.77
N HIS A 782 7.12 -7.53 -27.14
CA HIS A 782 7.17 -6.08 -26.95
C HIS A 782 7.21 -5.35 -28.30
N ASP A 783 8.02 -5.82 -29.24
CA ASP A 783 8.08 -5.26 -30.59
C ASP A 783 6.77 -5.43 -31.37
N GLN A 784 6.12 -6.59 -31.22
CA GLN A 784 4.80 -6.84 -31.81
C GLN A 784 3.72 -5.93 -31.20
N TYR A 785 3.79 -5.65 -29.90
CA TYR A 785 2.88 -4.73 -29.24
C TYR A 785 3.02 -3.29 -29.78
N LEU A 786 4.26 -2.83 -30.03
CA LEU A 786 4.49 -1.49 -30.58
C LEU A 786 3.93 -1.34 -32.01
N LYS A 787 4.03 -2.39 -32.83
CA LYS A 787 3.54 -2.38 -34.23
C LYS A 787 2.04 -2.58 -34.31
N ASP A 788 1.53 -3.63 -33.67
CA ASP A 788 0.19 -4.18 -33.91
C ASP A 788 -0.68 -4.28 -32.64
N LYS A 789 -0.21 -3.79 -31.48
CA LYS A 789 -0.91 -3.90 -30.19
C LYS A 789 -1.17 -5.34 -29.74
N LEU A 790 -0.48 -6.33 -30.30
CA LEU A 790 -0.51 -7.72 -29.81
C LEU A 790 0.23 -7.79 -28.47
N SER A 791 -0.52 -7.99 -27.39
CA SER A 791 0.04 -7.97 -26.04
C SER A 791 0.39 -9.36 -25.54
N LEU A 792 1.54 -9.46 -24.86
CA LEU A 792 1.91 -10.59 -24.03
C LEU A 792 2.12 -10.11 -22.60
N LYS A 793 1.37 -10.66 -21.66
CA LYS A 793 1.59 -10.50 -20.22
C LYS A 793 2.21 -11.78 -19.69
N ILE A 794 3.40 -11.65 -19.09
CA ILE A 794 4.05 -12.71 -18.31
C ILE A 794 3.83 -12.38 -16.83
N ASP A 795 3.24 -13.32 -16.09
CA ASP A 795 2.97 -13.20 -14.65
C ASP A 795 3.65 -14.35 -13.91
N ILE A 796 4.75 -14.05 -13.24
CA ILE A 796 5.53 -15.02 -12.46
C ILE A 796 4.95 -15.07 -11.05
N ASN A 797 4.68 -16.28 -10.59
CA ASN A 797 3.98 -16.58 -9.34
C ASN A 797 2.67 -15.80 -9.21
N PRO A 798 1.71 -16.01 -10.13
CA PRO A 798 0.43 -15.32 -10.11
C PRO A 798 -0.29 -15.62 -8.80
N GLN A 799 -0.79 -14.57 -8.15
CA GLN A 799 -1.64 -14.69 -6.97
C GLN A 799 -3.10 -14.99 -7.34
N MET A 800 -3.55 -14.58 -8.53
CA MET A 800 -4.89 -14.88 -9.06
C MET A 800 -4.79 -15.51 -10.44
N MET A 801 -5.63 -16.52 -10.69
CA MET A 801 -5.67 -17.24 -11.97
C MET A 801 -6.72 -16.69 -12.95
N MET A 802 -7.59 -15.76 -12.52
CA MET A 802 -8.64 -15.14 -13.33
C MET A 802 -8.31 -13.72 -13.76
#